data_AF-A0A1H8E3T6-F1
#
_entry.id   AF-A0A1H8E3T6-F1
#
_cell.length_a   1.000
_cell.length_b   1.000
_cell.length_c   1.000
_cell.angle_alpha   90.00
_cell.angle_beta   90.00
_cell.angle_gamma   90.00
#
_symmetry.space_group_name_H-M   'P 1'
#
loop_
_entity.id
_entity.type
_entity.pdbx_description
1 polymer ?
#
loop_
_entity_poly.entity_id
_entity_poly.type
_entity_poly.pdbx_seq_one_letter_code
_entity_poly.pdbx_strand_id
1 'polypeptide(L)'
;MRTSLTGSRPGHATRARRRVVAALGALALLLAGLLGLSETVGTASADSSDYTQSVAQTSSAQAQVTFTPTSTSSYVIIHYLVNSANQQNVQMAASGSAWTYTVGGLSSGSVLTYSFTYTKNGPQYDTPQFTYTQGGGTTTPPGTVATPTFSPGGGSYTSAQQVTISDGTSGAAIHYTTDGSTPTASSPAYSGAINVASTSTLKAIAVKSGSTDSAVASATYTIGTTPASCPAQSDTPDFGSNVHVFDPSMGNAAIQAQLDSQFNQMKDTQTAQFSENRVADLFKPGTYNVEDNVGFYTSVAGLGQNPDDVTINGDVTVDAFNASDAGNATQNFWRSAENLAINPSSGTDRWAVAQAAPFRRIDVHGNLALYPASYGYASGGYIADTKVTGQAASVSQQQWYTRDSNLGSWAGGVWNMVFSGVNGAPATTFPNPPETTLGTTPVSRDVPYLYIDSSGKYHVFLPSLRTNASGPSWASGSTPGSSLPMSQFYVVKAGDTAATINNALAEGCNLFVTPGVYHLNQTLNVTKANTVVLGVGYPTFVPDNGVNAMQVADVDGVRVKGLLFDAGTTNSQALLTVGPSGSSASHASNPTTIQDVFFRIGGEVAGKATQSLVVNSSNTIIDHIWAWRADHGNSGTVGWTTNTADTGLTVNGANVLADGLFVEHYQKYEVVWNGQGGRTIFFQNENPYDPPNQAAWMSSSGVNGYAAYKVGANVTTHEAWGLGSYCYFNVNPAVNNYHAFEVPNTAGVKFHDALTVSLGGVGTITHVINDTGAVTASNTTPSNVVSFP
;
A
#
# COMPACT_ATOMS: atom_id res chain seq x y z
N MET A 1 -0.80 -62.60 48.06
CA MET A 1 -1.83 -63.67 48.17
C MET A 1 -3.17 -63.00 47.96
N ARG A 2 -3.91 -63.29 46.89
CA ARG A 2 -4.85 -64.42 46.73
C ARG A 2 -6.09 -64.31 47.65
N THR A 3 -7.24 -64.00 47.01
CA THR A 3 -8.54 -64.74 47.02
C THR A 3 -9.19 -65.08 48.38
N SER A 4 -10.52 -65.12 48.58
CA SER A 4 -11.68 -65.34 47.68
C SER A 4 -12.97 -65.05 48.47
N LEU A 5 -13.98 -64.37 47.90
CA LEU A 5 -15.26 -64.89 47.37
C LEU A 5 -16.32 -65.46 48.36
N THR A 6 -17.57 -65.41 47.84
CA THR A 6 -18.80 -66.16 48.19
C THR A 6 -19.74 -65.49 49.20
N GLY A 7 -21.07 -65.51 49.02
CA GLY A 7 -21.91 -65.97 47.88
C GLY A 7 -23.40 -65.68 48.19
N SER A 8 -24.31 -65.41 47.24
CA SER A 8 -25.08 -66.39 46.43
C SER A 8 -26.19 -65.59 45.68
N ARG A 9 -26.41 -65.70 44.35
CA ARG A 9 -27.23 -66.66 43.57
C ARG A 9 -28.72 -66.75 43.98
N PRO A 10 -29.70 -66.94 43.04
CA PRO A 10 -29.64 -67.01 41.56
C PRO A 10 -30.26 -65.75 40.88
N GLY A 11 -30.63 -65.63 39.58
CA GLY A 11 -30.71 -66.59 38.45
C GLY A 11 -31.01 -65.96 37.06
N HIS A 12 -31.73 -66.71 36.21
CA HIS A 12 -32.13 -66.44 34.81
C HIS A 12 -33.68 -66.50 34.65
N ALA A 13 -34.39 -66.04 33.59
CA ALA A 13 -34.00 -65.52 32.28
C ALA A 13 -35.14 -64.72 31.56
N THR A 14 -34.74 -63.91 30.56
CA THR A 14 -35.47 -63.50 29.32
C THR A 14 -36.64 -62.49 29.38
N ARG A 15 -36.84 -61.57 28.41
CA ARG A 15 -36.16 -61.25 27.12
C ARG A 15 -36.41 -59.76 26.76
N ALA A 16 -35.42 -59.07 26.16
CA ALA A 16 -35.48 -57.92 25.22
C ALA A 16 -36.65 -56.88 25.27
N ARG A 17 -36.45 -55.55 25.08
CA ARG A 17 -35.26 -54.73 24.75
C ARG A 17 -35.60 -53.21 24.90
N ARG A 18 -34.55 -52.38 25.07
CA ARG A 18 -34.42 -50.91 24.82
C ARG A 18 -35.00 -49.88 25.83
N ARG A 19 -34.05 -49.12 26.43
CA ARG A 19 -34.11 -47.69 26.87
C ARG A 19 -35.13 -47.40 28.00
N VAL A 20 -34.89 -46.57 29.03
CA VAL A 20 -34.01 -45.41 29.26
C VAL A 20 -33.69 -45.34 30.77
N VAL A 21 -32.44 -45.18 31.21
CA VAL A 21 -32.09 -44.53 32.50
C VAL A 21 -30.67 -43.96 32.43
N ALA A 22 -30.51 -42.66 32.71
CA ALA A 22 -29.40 -42.06 33.46
C ALA A 22 -29.63 -40.54 33.57
N ALA A 23 -30.31 -40.12 34.64
CA ALA A 23 -30.30 -38.72 35.06
C ALA A 23 -29.19 -38.55 36.10
N LEU A 24 -28.37 -37.49 35.96
CA LEU A 24 -27.67 -36.79 37.04
C LEU A 24 -26.89 -35.62 36.41
N GLY A 25 -27.44 -34.41 36.54
CA GLY A 25 -26.94 -33.19 35.88
C GLY A 25 -27.96 -32.04 35.80
N ALA A 26 -29.17 -32.21 36.35
CA ALA A 26 -30.25 -31.25 36.29
C ALA A 26 -30.53 -30.62 37.68
N LEU A 27 -29.55 -29.88 38.21
CA LEU A 27 -29.71 -29.03 39.39
C LEU A 27 -29.07 -27.64 39.18
N ALA A 28 -29.40 -27.02 38.04
CA ALA A 28 -28.96 -25.66 37.67
C ALA A 28 -29.97 -24.95 36.74
N LEU A 29 -31.24 -25.36 36.72
CA LEU A 29 -32.21 -25.01 35.66
C LEU A 29 -33.64 -24.77 36.16
N LEU A 30 -33.79 -24.33 37.41
CA LEU A 30 -35.09 -24.10 38.05
C LEU A 30 -35.19 -22.78 38.84
N LEU A 31 -34.27 -21.83 38.61
CA LEU A 31 -34.33 -20.49 39.21
C LEU A 31 -33.99 -19.35 38.22
N ALA A 32 -34.36 -19.50 36.94
CA ALA A 32 -34.25 -18.46 35.91
C ALA A 32 -35.51 -18.33 35.02
N GLY A 33 -36.64 -18.94 35.43
CA GLY A 33 -37.89 -18.95 34.66
C GLY A 33 -38.89 -17.85 35.02
N LEU A 34 -38.54 -16.93 35.93
CA LEU A 34 -39.46 -15.90 36.44
C LEU A 34 -38.80 -14.52 36.68
N LEU A 35 -37.75 -14.22 35.92
CA LEU A 35 -37.31 -12.85 35.67
C LEU A 35 -37.40 -12.61 34.17
N GLY A 36 -38.56 -12.08 33.75
CA GLY A 36 -38.73 -11.54 32.40
C GLY A 36 -37.91 -10.28 32.23
N LEU A 37 -36.60 -10.43 32.05
CA LEU A 37 -35.77 -9.40 31.44
C LEU A 37 -36.22 -9.27 29.99
N SER A 38 -37.08 -8.28 29.75
CA SER A 38 -37.26 -7.72 28.42
C SER A 38 -35.94 -7.11 28.01
N GLU A 39 -35.10 -7.87 27.33
CA GLU A 39 -33.97 -7.31 26.59
C GLU A 39 -34.54 -6.38 25.52
N THR A 40 -34.55 -5.08 25.82
CA THR A 40 -34.71 -4.04 24.81
C THR A 40 -33.47 -4.09 23.93
N VAL A 41 -33.55 -4.89 22.86
CA VAL A 41 -32.58 -4.86 21.77
C VAL A 41 -32.55 -3.42 21.25
N GLY A 42 -31.46 -2.71 21.55
CA GLY A 42 -31.22 -1.39 21.00
C GLY A 42 -31.09 -1.49 19.48
N THR A 43 -31.67 -0.54 18.77
CA THR A 43 -31.46 -0.36 17.34
C THR A 43 -29.98 -0.09 17.05
N ALA A 44 -29.44 -0.76 16.04
CA ALA A 44 -28.06 -0.54 15.62
C ALA A 44 -27.97 0.74 14.77
N SER A 45 -26.80 1.41 14.74
CA SER A 45 -26.61 2.55 13.82
C SER A 45 -26.60 2.06 12.38
N ALA A 46 -27.34 2.74 11.50
CA ALA A 46 -27.35 2.46 10.07
C ALA A 46 -26.05 2.90 9.38
N ASP A 47 -25.60 2.13 8.38
CA ASP A 47 -24.56 2.53 7.44
C ASP A 47 -25.16 3.41 6.34
N SER A 48 -24.45 4.46 5.89
CA SER A 48 -24.89 5.32 4.78
C SER A 48 -25.03 4.59 3.42
N SER A 49 -24.40 3.43 3.26
CA SER A 49 -24.50 2.58 2.07
C SER A 49 -25.72 1.64 2.06
N ASP A 50 -26.47 1.56 3.17
CA ASP A 50 -27.63 0.67 3.30
C ASP A 50 -28.89 1.20 2.62
N TYR A 51 -28.95 2.49 2.29
CA TYR A 51 -30.14 3.12 1.77
C TYR A 51 -29.85 4.41 1.01
N THR A 52 -30.80 4.81 0.18
CA THR A 52 -30.96 6.19 -0.28
C THR A 52 -32.28 6.73 0.25
N GLN A 53 -32.36 8.04 0.49
CA GLN A 53 -33.59 8.68 0.93
C GLN A 53 -33.78 10.04 0.23
N SER A 54 -35.02 10.47 0.06
CA SER A 54 -35.35 11.78 -0.49
C SER A 54 -36.68 12.32 0.04
N VAL A 55 -36.87 13.64 -0.05
CA VAL A 55 -38.15 14.30 0.22
C VAL A 55 -38.52 15.17 -0.98
N ALA A 56 -39.74 14.98 -1.50
CA ALA A 56 -40.27 15.73 -2.62
C ALA A 56 -41.54 16.49 -2.22
N GLN A 57 -41.61 17.78 -2.54
CA GLN A 57 -42.82 18.58 -2.33
C GLN A 57 -43.92 18.13 -3.31
N THR A 58 -44.99 17.52 -2.80
CA THR A 58 -46.13 17.06 -3.64
C THR A 58 -47.21 18.13 -3.80
N SER A 59 -47.32 19.07 -2.86
CA SER A 59 -48.14 20.28 -2.98
C SER A 59 -47.62 21.37 -2.04
N SER A 60 -48.22 22.56 -2.03
CA SER A 60 -47.87 23.61 -1.05
C SER A 60 -48.10 23.19 0.41
N ALA A 61 -48.92 22.16 0.67
CA ALA A 61 -49.26 21.68 2.00
C ALA A 61 -48.81 20.24 2.32
N GLN A 62 -48.06 19.60 1.41
CA GLN A 62 -47.63 18.19 1.55
C GLN A 62 -46.23 17.95 0.99
N ALA A 63 -45.51 17.03 1.62
CA ALA A 63 -44.24 16.49 1.15
C ALA A 63 -44.22 14.97 1.29
N GLN A 64 -43.75 14.26 0.25
CA GLN A 64 -43.55 12.82 0.27
C GLN A 64 -42.10 12.51 0.62
N VAL A 65 -41.92 11.75 1.71
CA VAL A 65 -40.64 11.16 2.11
C VAL A 65 -40.55 9.77 1.50
N THR A 66 -39.40 9.46 0.90
CA THR A 66 -39.09 8.18 0.25
C THR A 66 -37.80 7.62 0.81
N PHE A 67 -37.80 6.34 1.18
CA PHE A 67 -36.66 5.58 1.68
C PHE A 67 -36.49 4.30 0.85
N THR A 68 -35.31 4.11 0.24
CA THR A 68 -35.03 3.00 -0.66
C THR A 68 -33.80 2.24 -0.13
N PRO A 69 -34.00 1.11 0.58
CA PRO A 69 -32.88 0.32 1.08
C PRO A 69 -32.19 -0.46 -0.06
N THR A 70 -30.89 -0.71 0.08
CA THR A 70 -30.09 -1.53 -0.86
C THR A 70 -30.29 -3.03 -0.65
N SER A 71 -30.92 -3.43 0.47
CA SER A 71 -31.34 -4.78 0.80
C SER A 71 -32.83 -4.80 1.18
N THR A 72 -33.56 -5.88 0.90
CA THR A 72 -35.00 -5.93 1.15
C THR A 72 -35.34 -5.78 2.65
N SER A 73 -36.00 -4.68 3.00
CA SER A 73 -36.61 -4.49 4.32
C SER A 73 -38.01 -5.12 4.40
N SER A 74 -38.36 -5.69 5.55
CA SER A 74 -39.71 -6.17 5.87
C SER A 74 -40.66 -5.06 6.34
N TYR A 75 -40.10 -4.01 6.95
CA TYR A 75 -40.77 -2.74 7.20
C TYR A 75 -39.76 -1.59 7.33
N VAL A 76 -40.28 -0.38 7.18
CA VAL A 76 -39.59 0.88 7.50
C VAL A 76 -40.55 1.76 8.30
N ILE A 77 -40.07 2.37 9.38
CA ILE A 77 -40.78 3.36 10.18
C ILE A 77 -40.11 4.71 9.94
N ILE A 78 -40.87 5.74 9.63
CA ILE A 78 -40.40 7.12 9.66
C ILE A 78 -40.71 7.72 11.03
N HIS A 79 -39.69 8.29 11.66
CA HIS A 79 -39.77 9.15 12.83
C HIS A 79 -39.70 10.57 12.32
N TYR A 80 -40.68 11.43 12.62
CA TYR A 80 -40.64 12.80 12.15
C TYR A 80 -41.33 13.79 13.07
N LEU A 81 -40.95 15.06 12.96
CA LEU A 81 -41.56 16.19 13.64
C LEU A 81 -41.57 17.41 12.73
N VAL A 82 -42.64 18.19 12.80
CA VAL A 82 -42.81 19.44 12.04
C VAL A 82 -42.60 20.61 13.00
N ASN A 83 -41.72 21.54 12.67
CA ASN A 83 -41.42 22.75 13.45
C ASN A 83 -41.11 22.47 14.93
N SER A 84 -40.28 21.46 15.20
CA SER A 84 -39.90 21.04 16.56
C SER A 84 -41.08 20.60 17.47
N ALA A 85 -42.23 20.24 16.88
CA ALA A 85 -43.37 19.67 17.61
C ALA A 85 -43.12 18.21 18.04
N ASN A 86 -44.11 17.60 18.70
CA ASN A 86 -44.05 16.21 19.16
C ASN A 86 -43.77 15.23 18.02
N GLN A 87 -42.75 14.38 18.21
CA GLN A 87 -42.37 13.34 17.25
C GLN A 87 -43.53 12.37 16.97
N GLN A 88 -43.76 12.11 15.69
CA GLN A 88 -44.67 11.11 15.15
C GLN A 88 -43.83 9.93 14.65
N ASN A 89 -44.28 8.70 14.90
CA ASN A 89 -43.64 7.48 14.42
C ASN A 89 -44.67 6.74 13.55
N VAL A 90 -44.39 6.54 12.27
CA VAL A 90 -45.37 5.97 11.33
C VAL A 90 -44.69 4.91 10.44
N GLN A 91 -45.28 3.72 10.35
CA GLN A 91 -44.83 2.72 9.39
C GLN A 91 -45.13 3.19 7.96
N MET A 92 -44.09 3.22 7.12
CA MET A 92 -44.18 3.68 5.74
C MET A 92 -44.89 2.64 4.86
N ALA A 93 -45.45 3.08 3.73
CA ALA A 93 -46.08 2.20 2.75
C ALA A 93 -45.06 1.72 1.71
N ALA A 94 -44.98 0.40 1.51
CA ALA A 94 -44.14 -0.19 0.45
C ALA A 94 -44.67 0.17 -0.95
N SER A 95 -43.77 0.58 -1.83
CA SER A 95 -44.04 1.01 -3.21
C SER A 95 -42.88 0.57 -4.11
N GLY A 96 -42.95 -0.66 -4.62
CA GLY A 96 -41.85 -1.27 -5.36
C GLY A 96 -40.68 -1.61 -4.43
N SER A 97 -39.47 -1.19 -4.79
CA SER A 97 -38.27 -1.31 -3.95
C SER A 97 -38.13 -0.22 -2.88
N ALA A 98 -39.04 0.76 -2.85
CA ALA A 98 -39.00 1.90 -1.94
C ALA A 98 -40.14 1.88 -0.92
N TRP A 99 -39.98 2.66 0.14
CA TRP A 99 -40.95 2.90 1.21
C TRP A 99 -41.30 4.38 1.21
N THR A 100 -42.60 4.71 1.22
CA THR A 100 -43.07 6.11 1.09
C THR A 100 -44.03 6.50 2.20
N TYR A 101 -43.97 7.77 2.60
CA TYR A 101 -44.95 8.37 3.49
C TYR A 101 -45.15 9.85 3.13
N THR A 102 -46.40 10.33 3.11
CA THR A 102 -46.71 11.73 2.80
C THR A 102 -47.05 12.48 4.09
N VAL A 103 -46.22 13.46 4.45
CA VAL A 103 -46.47 14.38 5.55
C VAL A 103 -47.35 15.51 5.01
N GLY A 104 -48.51 15.72 5.65
CA GLY A 104 -49.45 16.79 5.30
C GLY A 104 -49.55 17.87 6.38
N GLY A 105 -50.31 18.93 6.09
CA GLY A 105 -50.51 20.06 7.01
C GLY A 105 -49.31 21.01 7.08
N LEU A 106 -48.41 20.96 6.10
CA LEU A 106 -47.24 21.83 6.01
C LEU A 106 -47.62 23.22 5.49
N SER A 107 -46.81 24.22 5.79
CA SER A 107 -46.84 25.55 5.17
C SER A 107 -45.45 25.93 4.68
N SER A 108 -45.31 26.96 3.84
CA SER A 108 -43.99 27.43 3.42
C SER A 108 -43.17 27.85 4.65
N GLY A 109 -41.96 27.30 4.80
CA GLY A 109 -41.12 27.44 5.98
C GLY A 109 -41.30 26.34 7.04
N SER A 110 -42.23 25.38 6.89
CA SER A 110 -42.33 24.23 7.79
C SER A 110 -41.09 23.34 7.69
N VAL A 111 -40.34 23.19 8.79
CA VAL A 111 -39.20 22.30 8.89
C VAL A 111 -39.67 20.92 9.36
N LEU A 112 -39.50 19.92 8.50
CA LEU A 112 -39.64 18.51 8.80
C LEU A 112 -38.26 17.96 9.21
N THR A 113 -38.08 17.61 10.48
CA THR A 113 -36.93 16.80 10.92
C THR A 113 -37.36 15.35 10.97
N TYR A 114 -36.59 14.43 10.39
CA TYR A 114 -36.98 13.02 10.27
C TYR A 114 -35.78 12.04 10.29
N SER A 115 -36.03 10.81 10.71
CA SER A 115 -35.12 9.66 10.60
C SER A 115 -35.93 8.39 10.34
N PHE A 116 -35.26 7.25 10.11
CA PHE A 116 -35.92 5.98 9.83
C PHE A 116 -35.39 4.85 10.71
N THR A 117 -36.27 3.95 11.16
CA THR A 117 -35.91 2.58 11.56
C THR A 117 -36.25 1.65 10.40
N TYR A 118 -35.31 0.83 9.93
CA TYR A 118 -35.54 -0.19 8.91
C TYR A 118 -34.96 -1.55 9.31
N THR A 119 -35.55 -2.64 8.80
CA THR A 119 -34.97 -3.98 8.98
C THR A 119 -33.99 -4.32 7.86
N LYS A 120 -32.85 -4.95 8.19
CA LYS A 120 -31.94 -5.57 7.22
C LYS A 120 -31.47 -6.91 7.76
N ASN A 121 -31.74 -8.00 7.02
CA ASN A 121 -31.37 -9.37 7.39
C ASN A 121 -31.82 -9.85 8.79
N GLY A 122 -32.88 -9.25 9.34
CA GLY A 122 -33.44 -9.57 10.66
C GLY A 122 -33.41 -8.37 11.63
N PRO A 123 -32.23 -7.87 12.03
CA PRO A 123 -32.09 -6.72 12.92
C PRO A 123 -32.70 -5.42 12.38
N GLN A 124 -32.95 -4.49 13.31
CA GLN A 124 -33.40 -3.11 13.05
C GLN A 124 -32.22 -2.13 13.16
N TYR A 125 -32.20 -1.16 12.25
CA TYR A 125 -31.18 -0.12 12.16
C TYR A 125 -31.83 1.27 12.11
N ASP A 126 -31.27 2.22 12.86
CA ASP A 126 -31.72 3.61 12.91
C ASP A 126 -30.77 4.52 12.11
N THR A 127 -31.35 5.39 11.28
CA THR A 127 -30.59 6.40 10.55
C THR A 127 -30.28 7.62 11.42
N PRO A 128 -29.23 8.40 11.06
CA PRO A 128 -29.12 9.79 11.49
C PRO A 128 -30.39 10.61 11.18
N GLN A 129 -30.53 11.77 11.83
CA GLN A 129 -31.59 12.72 11.50
C GLN A 129 -31.27 13.53 10.23
N PHE A 130 -32.29 13.71 9.43
CA PHE A 130 -32.35 14.54 8.24
C PHE A 130 -33.33 15.70 8.45
N THR A 131 -33.23 16.72 7.61
CA THR A 131 -34.18 17.86 7.61
C THR A 131 -34.66 18.17 6.20
N TYR A 132 -35.86 18.72 6.10
CA TYR A 132 -36.48 19.22 4.88
C TYR A 132 -37.33 20.44 5.22
N THR A 133 -37.25 21.52 4.44
CA THR A 133 -38.06 22.73 4.65
C THR A 133 -39.07 22.87 3.51
N GLN A 134 -40.35 22.81 3.84
CA GLN A 134 -41.45 22.98 2.89
C GLN A 134 -41.38 24.36 2.22
N GLY A 135 -41.49 24.42 0.88
CA GLY A 135 -41.32 25.65 0.12
C GLY A 135 -39.88 26.19 0.07
N GLY A 136 -38.93 25.52 0.70
CA GLY A 136 -37.51 25.83 0.59
C GLY A 136 -36.94 25.28 -0.71
N GLY A 137 -36.51 26.17 -1.61
CA GLY A 137 -35.62 25.78 -2.70
C GLY A 137 -34.36 25.12 -2.12
N THR A 138 -33.95 24.00 -2.71
CA THR A 138 -32.94 23.07 -2.20
C THR A 138 -31.73 23.71 -1.52
N THR A 139 -31.59 23.52 -0.20
CA THR A 139 -30.35 23.78 0.55
C THR A 139 -29.95 22.53 1.34
N THR A 140 -29.12 21.70 0.72
CA THR A 140 -28.27 20.72 1.43
C THR A 140 -27.42 21.46 2.48
N PRO A 141 -27.09 20.85 3.64
CA PRO A 141 -26.12 21.44 4.56
C PRO A 141 -24.78 21.77 3.89
N PRO A 142 -24.00 22.73 4.42
CA PRO A 142 -22.82 23.29 3.76
C PRO A 142 -21.74 22.24 3.45
N GLY A 143 -21.73 21.70 2.22
CA GLY A 143 -20.53 21.08 1.67
C GLY A 143 -19.49 22.17 1.42
N THR A 144 -18.24 21.93 1.81
CA THR A 144 -17.11 22.77 1.40
C THR A 144 -17.04 22.84 -0.12
N VAL A 145 -16.89 24.03 -0.69
CA VAL A 145 -16.71 24.20 -2.13
C VAL A 145 -15.41 23.48 -2.54
N ALA A 146 -15.46 22.76 -3.65
CA ALA A 146 -14.29 22.14 -4.27
C ALA A 146 -13.19 23.19 -4.51
N THR A 147 -11.94 22.72 -4.62
CA THR A 147 -10.81 23.62 -4.92
C THR A 147 -10.74 23.88 -6.42
N PRO A 148 -10.62 25.14 -6.88
CA PRO A 148 -10.47 25.45 -8.30
C PRO A 148 -9.29 24.73 -8.94
N THR A 149 -9.44 24.38 -10.21
CA THR A 149 -8.42 23.72 -11.03
C THR A 149 -8.06 24.60 -12.23
N PHE A 150 -6.79 24.59 -12.62
CA PHE A 150 -6.27 25.40 -13.74
C PHE A 150 -6.00 24.52 -14.97
N SER A 151 -6.39 24.99 -16.15
CA SER A 151 -6.09 24.34 -17.42
C SER A 151 -5.67 25.37 -18.49
N PRO A 152 -4.42 25.32 -19.01
CA PRO A 152 -3.36 24.39 -18.61
C PRO A 152 -2.83 24.70 -17.19
N GLY A 153 -2.27 23.71 -16.50
CA GLY A 153 -1.79 23.82 -15.13
C GLY A 153 -0.56 24.74 -14.97
N GLY A 154 -0.09 24.93 -13.74
CA GLY A 154 1.18 25.64 -13.48
C GLY A 154 2.35 24.94 -14.18
N GLY A 155 3.33 25.71 -14.67
CA GLY A 155 4.43 25.17 -15.47
C GLY A 155 5.23 26.23 -16.22
N SER A 156 6.23 25.77 -16.99
CA SER A 156 7.03 26.63 -17.87
C SER A 156 6.52 26.55 -19.31
N TYR A 157 6.32 27.69 -19.94
CA TYR A 157 5.76 27.81 -21.28
C TYR A 157 6.59 28.75 -22.17
N THR A 158 6.78 28.37 -23.43
CA THR A 158 7.51 29.17 -24.42
C THR A 158 6.73 30.39 -24.93
N SER A 159 5.43 30.45 -24.65
CA SER A 159 4.52 31.53 -25.07
C SER A 159 3.42 31.76 -24.03
N ALA A 160 2.72 32.90 -24.13
CA ALA A 160 1.64 33.26 -23.23
C ALA A 160 0.53 32.18 -23.18
N GLN A 161 0.01 31.89 -21.99
CA GLN A 161 -1.01 30.86 -21.80
C GLN A 161 -2.40 31.47 -21.57
N GLN A 162 -3.41 30.86 -22.19
CA GLN A 162 -4.82 31.16 -21.94
C GLN A 162 -5.34 30.20 -20.87
N VAL A 163 -5.18 30.58 -19.59
CA VAL A 163 -5.52 29.73 -18.45
C VAL A 163 -7.01 29.80 -18.15
N THR A 164 -7.69 28.67 -18.32
CA THR A 164 -9.05 28.47 -17.82
C THR A 164 -9.03 27.99 -16.37
N ILE A 165 -10.04 28.39 -15.60
CA ILE A 165 -10.28 27.90 -14.24
C ILE A 165 -11.63 27.19 -14.21
N SER A 166 -11.71 26.05 -13.53
CA SER A 166 -12.94 25.28 -13.34
C SER A 166 -13.09 24.79 -11.91
N ASP A 167 -14.32 24.60 -11.46
CA ASP A 167 -14.65 24.10 -10.13
C ASP A 167 -15.62 22.92 -10.19
N GLY A 168 -15.46 21.93 -9.30
CA GLY A 168 -16.36 20.78 -9.21
C GLY A 168 -17.74 21.10 -8.61
N THR A 169 -17.88 22.25 -7.95
CA THR A 169 -19.11 22.68 -7.28
C THR A 169 -19.98 23.46 -8.24
N SER A 170 -21.02 22.81 -8.78
CA SER A 170 -21.98 23.47 -9.65
C SER A 170 -22.56 24.73 -8.98
N GLY A 171 -22.42 25.89 -9.65
CA GLY A 171 -22.90 27.19 -9.18
C GLY A 171 -22.03 27.89 -8.13
N ALA A 172 -20.78 27.48 -7.90
CA ALA A 172 -19.82 28.30 -7.16
C ALA A 172 -19.24 29.42 -8.04
N ALA A 173 -18.95 30.57 -7.43
CA ALA A 173 -18.27 31.70 -8.07
C ALA A 173 -16.77 31.60 -7.81
N ILE A 174 -15.96 31.59 -8.87
CA ILE A 174 -14.50 31.53 -8.78
C ILE A 174 -13.95 32.96 -8.77
N HIS A 175 -13.09 33.27 -7.82
CA HIS A 175 -12.36 34.55 -7.71
C HIS A 175 -10.86 34.29 -7.79
N TYR A 176 -10.09 35.19 -8.41
CA TYR A 176 -8.67 34.95 -8.69
C TYR A 176 -7.78 36.19 -8.55
N THR A 177 -6.47 35.95 -8.48
CA THR A 177 -5.39 36.95 -8.42
C THR A 177 -4.20 36.46 -9.25
N THR A 178 -3.54 37.34 -10.01
CA THR A 178 -2.40 37.00 -10.89
C THR A 178 -1.04 37.45 -10.36
N ASP A 179 -1.02 38.13 -9.21
CA ASP A 179 0.17 38.70 -8.55
C ASP A 179 0.66 37.82 -7.38
N GLY A 180 0.10 36.63 -7.19
CA GLY A 180 0.40 35.73 -6.08
C GLY A 180 -0.22 36.14 -4.73
N SER A 181 -0.99 37.24 -4.64
CA SER A 181 -1.75 37.57 -3.44
C SER A 181 -2.89 36.57 -3.20
N THR A 182 -3.35 36.40 -1.96
CA THR A 182 -4.43 35.46 -1.64
C THR A 182 -5.79 36.01 -2.11
N PRO A 183 -6.53 35.31 -2.99
CA PRO A 183 -7.82 35.77 -3.47
C PRO A 183 -8.89 35.64 -2.38
N THR A 184 -9.92 36.47 -2.46
CA THR A 184 -11.09 36.48 -1.57
C THR A 184 -12.37 36.65 -2.41
N ALA A 185 -13.55 36.57 -1.81
CA ALA A 185 -14.81 36.93 -2.47
C ALA A 185 -14.86 38.38 -3.01
N SER A 186 -13.93 39.25 -2.60
CA SER A 186 -13.77 40.62 -3.14
C SER A 186 -12.76 40.74 -4.28
N SER A 187 -12.04 39.66 -4.61
CA SER A 187 -11.10 39.61 -5.74
C SER A 187 -11.84 39.48 -7.08
N PRO A 188 -11.20 39.79 -8.23
CA PRO A 188 -11.82 39.64 -9.55
C PRO A 188 -12.48 38.28 -9.77
N ALA A 189 -13.74 38.30 -10.20
CA ALA A 189 -14.46 37.08 -10.56
C ALA A 189 -13.99 36.53 -11.91
N TYR A 190 -13.74 35.23 -11.98
CA TYR A 190 -13.36 34.53 -13.20
C TYR A 190 -14.58 34.41 -14.13
N SER A 191 -14.45 34.95 -15.34
CA SER A 191 -15.52 34.97 -16.36
C SER A 191 -15.06 34.46 -17.74
N GLY A 192 -13.79 34.04 -17.87
CA GLY A 192 -13.19 33.59 -19.11
C GLY A 192 -11.67 33.44 -18.96
N ALA A 193 -11.03 32.79 -19.94
CA ALA A 193 -9.62 32.43 -19.89
C ALA A 193 -8.70 33.64 -19.63
N ILE A 194 -7.80 33.48 -18.65
CA ILE A 194 -6.85 34.50 -18.20
C ILE A 194 -5.60 34.41 -19.08
N ASN A 195 -5.22 35.54 -19.69
CA ASN A 195 -3.96 35.62 -20.43
C ASN A 195 -2.77 35.78 -19.46
N VAL A 196 -1.94 34.75 -19.37
CA VAL A 196 -0.71 34.72 -18.59
C VAL A 196 0.48 34.88 -19.54
N ALA A 197 0.90 36.12 -19.75
CA ALA A 197 1.92 36.50 -20.74
C ALA A 197 3.35 36.68 -20.19
N SER A 198 3.53 36.65 -18.87
CA SER A 198 4.81 36.75 -18.18
C SER A 198 4.83 35.86 -16.95
N THR A 199 6.01 35.58 -16.40
CA THR A 199 6.14 34.79 -15.17
C THR A 199 5.30 35.39 -14.03
N SER A 200 4.38 34.61 -13.49
CA SER A 200 3.37 35.05 -12.52
C SER A 200 2.75 33.87 -11.77
N THR A 201 2.19 34.14 -10.60
CA THR A 201 1.48 33.13 -9.79
C THR A 201 -0.01 33.46 -9.79
N LEU A 202 -0.77 32.60 -10.44
CA LEU A 202 -2.23 32.63 -10.43
C LEU A 202 -2.74 31.89 -9.19
N LYS A 203 -3.57 32.55 -8.39
CA LYS A 203 -4.30 31.92 -7.29
C LYS A 203 -5.80 32.05 -7.50
N ALA A 204 -6.57 31.07 -7.04
CA ALA A 204 -8.02 31.07 -7.16
C ALA A 204 -8.72 30.47 -5.93
N ILE A 205 -9.90 30.99 -5.60
CA ILE A 205 -10.80 30.48 -4.57
C ILE A 205 -12.21 30.39 -5.16
N ALA A 206 -12.95 29.32 -4.86
CA ALA A 206 -14.36 29.20 -5.21
C ALA A 206 -15.21 29.45 -3.96
N VAL A 207 -16.18 30.34 -4.08
CA VAL A 207 -17.10 30.75 -3.01
C VAL A 207 -18.53 30.44 -3.44
N LYS A 208 -19.37 29.98 -2.51
CA LYS A 208 -20.79 29.71 -2.78
C LYS A 208 -21.60 30.04 -1.55
N SER A 209 -22.64 30.86 -1.72
CA SER A 209 -23.49 31.30 -0.60
C SER A 209 -24.11 30.08 0.10
N GLY A 210 -23.84 29.95 1.40
CA GLY A 210 -24.29 28.80 2.20
C GLY A 210 -23.36 27.58 2.16
N SER A 211 -22.18 27.66 1.54
CA SER A 211 -21.09 26.68 1.66
C SER A 211 -19.91 27.28 2.44
N THR A 212 -19.03 26.42 2.96
CA THR A 212 -17.67 26.83 3.35
C THR A 212 -16.86 27.07 2.07
N ASP A 213 -16.18 28.21 1.97
CA ASP A 213 -15.31 28.53 0.83
C ASP A 213 -14.24 27.44 0.58
N SER A 214 -13.76 27.36 -0.66
CA SER A 214 -12.74 26.38 -1.03
C SER A 214 -11.38 26.66 -0.38
N ALA A 215 -10.48 25.67 -0.44
CA ALA A 215 -9.06 25.97 -0.33
C ALA A 215 -8.61 26.86 -1.50
N VAL A 216 -7.54 27.62 -1.31
CA VAL A 216 -6.95 28.47 -2.36
C VAL A 216 -6.08 27.61 -3.27
N ALA A 217 -6.49 27.46 -4.52
CA ALA A 217 -5.66 26.91 -5.58
C ALA A 217 -4.52 27.89 -5.91
N SER A 218 -3.33 27.37 -6.23
CA SER A 218 -2.17 28.18 -6.59
C SER A 218 -1.35 27.51 -7.70
N ALA A 219 -1.07 28.24 -8.78
CA ALA A 219 -0.26 27.77 -9.91
C ALA A 219 0.70 28.87 -10.37
N THR A 220 2.00 28.55 -10.43
CA THR A 220 3.01 29.45 -11.00
C THR A 220 3.24 29.10 -12.46
N TYR A 221 3.21 30.13 -13.30
CA TYR A 221 3.51 30.06 -14.72
C TYR A 221 4.83 30.78 -14.95
N THR A 222 5.74 30.18 -15.70
CA THR A 222 7.00 30.81 -16.13
C THR A 222 6.95 30.96 -17.65
N ILE A 223 6.93 32.19 -18.15
CA ILE A 223 6.74 32.46 -19.59
C ILE A 223 8.03 32.99 -20.21
N GLY A 224 8.40 32.46 -21.38
CA GLY A 224 9.54 32.95 -22.17
C GLY A 224 10.88 32.30 -21.83
N THR A 225 10.93 31.43 -20.82
CA THR A 225 11.99 30.42 -20.68
C THR A 225 11.55 29.17 -21.43
N THR A 226 12.29 28.74 -22.44
CA THR A 226 12.20 27.35 -22.89
C THR A 226 12.60 26.48 -21.69
N PRO A 227 11.71 25.66 -21.10
CA PRO A 227 12.16 24.73 -20.08
C PRO A 227 13.26 23.87 -20.69
N ALA A 228 14.36 23.68 -19.97
CA ALA A 228 15.38 22.74 -20.42
C ALA A 228 14.70 21.38 -20.61
N SER A 229 14.64 20.98 -21.87
CA SER A 229 14.12 19.73 -22.39
C SER A 229 15.28 18.79 -22.66
N CYS A 230 15.14 17.52 -22.29
CA CYS A 230 16.15 16.50 -22.56
C CYS A 230 16.73 16.63 -23.98
N PRO A 231 18.07 16.73 -24.15
CA PRO A 231 18.68 16.66 -25.47
C PRO A 231 18.24 15.36 -26.13
N ALA A 232 17.86 15.41 -27.40
CA ALA A 232 17.16 14.30 -28.06
C ALA A 232 17.93 12.97 -27.93
N GLN A 233 17.37 12.03 -27.17
CA GLN A 233 17.89 10.67 -27.01
C GLN A 233 17.31 9.75 -28.09
N SER A 234 17.75 8.48 -28.13
CA SER A 234 17.21 7.49 -29.06
C SER A 234 15.88 6.92 -28.55
N ASP A 235 14.88 6.81 -29.44
CA ASP A 235 13.69 5.97 -29.19
C ASP A 235 14.00 4.46 -29.29
N THR A 236 15.15 4.11 -29.84
CA THR A 236 15.70 2.74 -29.88
C THR A 236 17.10 2.76 -29.27
N PRO A 237 17.22 2.99 -27.95
CA PRO A 237 18.52 3.04 -27.31
C PRO A 237 19.14 1.64 -27.26
N ASP A 238 20.46 1.60 -27.36
CA ASP A 238 21.21 0.47 -26.79
C ASP A 238 21.07 0.55 -25.26
N PHE A 239 20.67 -0.54 -24.62
CA PHE A 239 20.55 -0.63 -23.15
C PHE A 239 21.80 -1.24 -22.47
N GLY A 240 22.84 -1.59 -23.22
CA GLY A 240 24.04 -2.26 -22.72
C GLY A 240 23.87 -3.78 -22.60
N SER A 241 25.00 -4.47 -22.38
CA SER A 241 25.09 -5.94 -22.43
C SER A 241 24.27 -6.68 -21.37
N ASN A 242 23.91 -6.00 -20.28
CA ASN A 242 23.22 -6.60 -19.14
C ASN A 242 21.69 -6.63 -19.32
N VAL A 243 21.19 -6.07 -20.43
CA VAL A 243 19.78 -6.07 -20.82
C VAL A 243 19.60 -6.98 -22.02
N HIS A 244 18.94 -8.11 -21.81
CA HIS A 244 18.73 -9.14 -22.81
C HIS A 244 17.31 -9.00 -23.38
N VAL A 245 17.20 -8.43 -24.58
CA VAL A 245 15.90 -8.23 -25.23
C VAL A 245 15.58 -9.42 -26.13
N PHE A 246 14.74 -10.32 -25.64
CA PHE A 246 14.29 -11.51 -26.36
C PHE A 246 13.20 -11.19 -27.38
N ASP A 247 13.37 -11.67 -28.61
CA ASP A 247 12.40 -11.57 -29.70
C ASP A 247 11.92 -12.99 -30.07
N PRO A 248 10.63 -13.23 -30.37
CA PRO A 248 10.17 -14.56 -30.76
C PRO A 248 10.93 -15.15 -31.96
N SER A 249 11.51 -14.31 -32.83
CA SER A 249 12.33 -14.75 -33.97
C SER A 249 13.67 -15.38 -33.57
N MET A 250 14.12 -15.25 -32.31
CA MET A 250 15.36 -15.87 -31.82
C MET A 250 15.20 -17.39 -31.63
N GLY A 251 13.97 -17.86 -31.44
CA GLY A 251 13.63 -19.27 -31.21
C GLY A 251 13.87 -19.73 -29.77
N ASN A 252 12.88 -20.45 -29.22
CA ASN A 252 12.82 -20.83 -27.80
C ASN A 252 14.12 -21.49 -27.28
N ALA A 253 14.77 -22.35 -28.06
CA ALA A 253 15.99 -23.05 -27.61
C ALA A 253 17.20 -22.12 -27.40
N ALA A 254 17.31 -21.03 -28.17
CA ALA A 254 18.36 -20.03 -27.99
C ALA A 254 18.07 -19.12 -26.79
N ILE A 255 16.78 -18.77 -26.60
CA ILE A 255 16.31 -18.00 -25.45
C ILE A 255 16.53 -18.80 -24.16
N GLN A 256 16.08 -20.06 -24.11
CA GLN A 256 16.28 -20.95 -22.96
C GLN A 256 17.75 -21.09 -22.58
N ALA A 257 18.64 -21.32 -23.56
CA ALA A 257 20.07 -21.45 -23.29
C ALA A 257 20.69 -20.17 -22.71
N GLN A 258 20.15 -19.00 -23.04
CA GLN A 258 20.56 -17.72 -22.48
C GLN A 258 20.01 -17.55 -21.04
N LEU A 259 18.73 -17.84 -20.80
CA LEU A 259 18.09 -17.86 -19.47
C LEU A 259 18.83 -18.80 -18.51
N ASP A 260 19.08 -20.04 -18.93
CA ASP A 260 19.85 -21.03 -18.17
C ASP A 260 21.26 -20.50 -17.85
N SER A 261 21.91 -19.82 -18.79
CA SER A 261 23.26 -19.28 -18.59
C SER A 261 23.29 -18.15 -17.57
N GLN A 262 22.30 -17.26 -17.57
CA GLN A 262 22.15 -16.17 -16.61
C GLN A 262 21.79 -16.71 -15.23
N PHE A 263 20.76 -17.56 -15.14
CA PHE A 263 20.33 -18.18 -13.90
C PHE A 263 21.47 -18.92 -13.21
N ASN A 264 22.28 -19.70 -13.94
CA ASN A 264 23.42 -20.41 -13.36
C ASN A 264 24.51 -19.49 -12.78
N GLN A 265 24.61 -18.23 -13.22
CA GLN A 265 25.49 -17.21 -12.64
C GLN A 265 24.86 -16.50 -11.44
N MET A 266 23.54 -16.32 -11.45
CA MET A 266 22.82 -15.48 -10.48
C MET A 266 22.14 -16.24 -9.34
N LYS A 267 22.12 -17.59 -9.36
CA LYS A 267 21.28 -18.38 -8.44
C LYS A 267 21.87 -18.70 -7.07
N ASP A 268 23.19 -18.82 -6.90
CA ASP A 268 23.76 -19.38 -5.65
C ASP A 268 23.88 -18.31 -4.55
N THR A 269 23.18 -18.53 -3.44
CA THR A 269 23.14 -17.62 -2.29
C THR A 269 24.51 -17.33 -1.68
N GLN A 270 25.48 -18.25 -1.75
CA GLN A 270 26.83 -17.98 -1.20
C GLN A 270 27.70 -17.06 -2.08
N THR A 271 27.38 -16.90 -3.37
CA THR A 271 28.27 -16.20 -4.33
C THR A 271 27.57 -15.09 -5.11
N ALA A 272 26.29 -15.25 -5.45
CA ALA A 272 25.52 -14.26 -6.19
C ALA A 272 24.83 -13.22 -5.29
N GLN A 273 24.46 -13.58 -4.06
CA GLN A 273 23.69 -12.72 -3.14
C GLN A 273 24.34 -11.34 -2.91
N PHE A 274 25.67 -11.27 -2.76
CA PHE A 274 26.42 -10.01 -2.62
C PHE A 274 27.39 -9.78 -3.79
N SER A 275 26.98 -10.16 -5.00
CA SER A 275 27.71 -9.86 -6.23
C SER A 275 27.32 -8.49 -6.80
N GLU A 276 28.20 -7.89 -7.60
CA GLU A 276 27.93 -6.67 -8.39
C GLU A 276 27.15 -6.97 -9.69
N ASN A 277 26.90 -8.24 -10.02
CA ASN A 277 26.19 -8.63 -11.23
C ASN A 277 24.72 -8.17 -11.17
N ARG A 278 24.21 -7.63 -12.29
CA ARG A 278 22.86 -7.08 -12.44
C ARG A 278 22.33 -7.47 -13.81
N VAL A 279 21.08 -7.93 -13.90
CA VAL A 279 20.52 -8.48 -15.15
C VAL A 279 19.07 -8.04 -15.37
N ALA A 280 18.72 -7.71 -16.61
CA ALA A 280 17.34 -7.57 -17.04
C ALA A 280 17.04 -8.46 -18.25
N ASP A 281 16.01 -9.29 -18.15
CA ASP A 281 15.56 -10.22 -19.17
C ASP A 281 14.18 -9.77 -19.68
N LEU A 282 14.17 -9.20 -20.89
CA LEU A 282 13.07 -8.41 -21.42
C LEU A 282 12.47 -9.06 -22.66
N PHE A 283 11.19 -9.42 -22.59
CA PHE A 283 10.51 -10.16 -23.65
C PHE A 283 9.64 -9.23 -24.49
N LYS A 284 9.91 -9.13 -25.80
CA LYS A 284 9.05 -8.40 -26.74
C LYS A 284 7.65 -9.01 -26.85
N PRO A 285 6.64 -8.25 -27.33
CA PRO A 285 5.33 -8.80 -27.65
C PRO A 285 5.39 -10.06 -28.51
N GLY A 286 4.71 -11.12 -28.07
CA GLY A 286 4.75 -12.44 -28.68
C GLY A 286 4.56 -13.59 -27.69
N THR A 287 4.74 -14.82 -28.17
CA THR A 287 4.59 -16.05 -27.37
C THR A 287 5.89 -16.84 -27.36
N TYR A 288 6.33 -17.22 -26.17
CA TYR A 288 7.57 -17.94 -25.89
C TYR A 288 7.22 -19.28 -25.25
N ASN A 289 8.04 -20.32 -25.47
CA ASN A 289 7.85 -21.63 -24.83
C ASN A 289 9.16 -21.97 -24.12
N VAL A 290 9.32 -21.44 -22.91
CA VAL A 290 10.55 -21.38 -22.12
C VAL A 290 10.21 -21.44 -20.63
N GLU A 291 11.15 -21.88 -19.81
CA GLU A 291 11.10 -21.81 -18.34
C GLU A 291 12.16 -20.81 -17.87
N ASP A 292 11.75 -19.73 -17.21
CA ASP A 292 12.64 -18.68 -16.71
C ASP A 292 12.84 -18.86 -15.21
N ASN A 293 14.02 -19.33 -14.79
CA ASN A 293 14.36 -19.46 -13.38
C ASN A 293 15.10 -18.20 -12.91
N VAL A 294 14.54 -17.48 -11.94
CA VAL A 294 14.98 -16.11 -11.61
C VAL A 294 15.94 -16.11 -10.43
N GLY A 295 17.19 -15.71 -10.70
CA GLY A 295 18.27 -15.57 -9.71
C GLY A 295 18.23 -14.25 -8.94
N PHE A 296 19.28 -13.98 -8.16
CA PHE A 296 19.51 -12.67 -7.54
C PHE A 296 19.74 -11.59 -8.59
N TYR A 297 19.31 -10.36 -8.32
CA TYR A 297 19.45 -9.17 -9.15
C TYR A 297 18.96 -9.29 -10.61
N THR A 298 18.04 -10.22 -10.87
CA THR A 298 17.39 -10.38 -12.17
C THR A 298 16.00 -9.74 -12.15
N SER A 299 15.69 -8.91 -13.15
CA SER A 299 14.32 -8.52 -13.46
C SER A 299 13.85 -9.16 -14.75
N VAL A 300 12.76 -9.92 -14.68
CA VAL A 300 12.05 -10.48 -15.84
C VAL A 300 10.89 -9.55 -16.18
N ALA A 301 10.77 -9.09 -17.42
CA ALA A 301 9.63 -8.25 -17.80
C ALA A 301 9.16 -8.41 -19.25
N GLY A 302 7.85 -8.31 -19.46
CA GLY A 302 7.28 -8.15 -20.79
C GLY A 302 7.29 -6.69 -21.26
N LEU A 303 7.65 -6.48 -22.52
CA LEU A 303 7.66 -5.17 -23.21
C LEU A 303 6.32 -4.89 -23.93
N GLY A 304 5.24 -5.54 -23.50
CA GLY A 304 3.86 -5.26 -23.91
C GLY A 304 3.34 -3.95 -23.36
N GLN A 305 2.26 -3.40 -23.93
CA GLN A 305 1.51 -2.37 -23.23
C GLN A 305 0.62 -3.01 -22.13
N ASN A 306 0.24 -4.27 -22.33
CA ASN A 306 -0.57 -5.08 -21.43
C ASN A 306 0.10 -6.45 -21.21
N PRO A 307 -0.21 -7.18 -20.12
CA PRO A 307 0.45 -8.46 -19.83
C PRO A 307 0.25 -9.51 -20.92
N ASP A 308 -0.97 -9.63 -21.46
CA ASP A 308 -1.31 -10.59 -22.52
C ASP A 308 -0.60 -10.32 -23.86
N ASP A 309 0.05 -9.17 -24.05
CA ASP A 309 0.87 -8.92 -25.25
C ASP A 309 2.14 -9.81 -25.26
N VAL A 310 2.57 -10.32 -24.09
CA VAL A 310 3.76 -11.17 -23.89
C VAL A 310 3.35 -12.43 -23.13
N THR A 311 3.36 -13.59 -23.78
CA THR A 311 2.95 -14.86 -23.16
C THR A 311 4.12 -15.84 -23.01
N ILE A 312 4.39 -16.29 -21.79
CA ILE A 312 5.29 -17.40 -21.48
C ILE A 312 4.45 -18.69 -21.35
N ASN A 313 4.62 -19.64 -22.28
CA ASN A 313 4.13 -21.01 -22.18
C ASN A 313 5.18 -21.85 -21.45
N GLY A 314 5.04 -21.92 -20.13
CA GLY A 314 6.08 -22.30 -19.19
C GLY A 314 5.95 -21.43 -17.94
N ASP A 315 7.01 -21.32 -17.16
CA ASP A 315 6.96 -20.81 -15.79
C ASP A 315 8.00 -19.68 -15.60
N VAL A 316 7.76 -18.76 -14.65
CA VAL A 316 8.70 -17.70 -14.25
C VAL A 316 9.02 -17.90 -12.78
N THR A 317 9.94 -18.82 -12.52
CA THR A 317 10.06 -19.52 -11.24
C THR A 317 11.13 -18.93 -10.33
N VAL A 318 10.79 -18.83 -9.04
CA VAL A 318 11.75 -18.77 -7.94
C VAL A 318 11.48 -19.93 -6.99
N ASP A 319 12.53 -20.66 -6.61
CA ASP A 319 12.52 -21.71 -5.59
C ASP A 319 13.78 -21.61 -4.70
N ALA A 320 13.86 -22.44 -3.66
CA ALA A 320 15.11 -22.68 -2.93
C ALA A 320 16.00 -23.64 -3.73
N PHE A 321 16.48 -23.18 -4.88
CA PHE A 321 17.07 -23.99 -5.96
C PHE A 321 18.37 -24.72 -5.61
N ASN A 322 19.11 -24.26 -4.60
CA ASN A 322 20.49 -24.69 -4.35
C ASN A 322 20.63 -25.47 -3.05
N ALA A 323 21.70 -26.28 -2.97
CA ALA A 323 22.09 -26.94 -1.73
C ALA A 323 22.46 -25.94 -0.61
N SER A 324 22.95 -24.75 -0.98
CA SER A 324 23.22 -23.61 -0.09
C SER A 324 21.95 -23.04 0.55
N ASP A 325 20.83 -23.09 -0.16
CA ASP A 325 19.53 -22.63 0.34
C ASP A 325 18.95 -23.65 1.34
N ALA A 326 19.36 -24.92 1.25
CA ALA A 326 18.88 -26.02 2.09
C ALA A 326 17.33 -26.17 2.12
N GLY A 327 16.65 -25.74 1.05
CA GLY A 327 15.20 -25.69 0.98
C GLY A 327 14.56 -24.50 1.71
N ASN A 328 15.35 -23.52 2.16
CA ASN A 328 14.89 -22.29 2.80
C ASN A 328 14.90 -21.12 1.79
N ALA A 329 13.80 -20.37 1.71
CA ALA A 329 13.64 -19.23 0.82
C ALA A 329 13.81 -17.86 1.54
N THR A 330 14.15 -17.81 2.83
CA THR A 330 14.31 -16.53 3.59
C THR A 330 15.45 -15.63 3.11
N GLN A 331 16.23 -16.04 2.10
CA GLN A 331 17.26 -15.22 1.44
C GLN A 331 17.00 -15.02 -0.06
N ASN A 332 15.83 -15.41 -0.59
CA ASN A 332 15.46 -15.23 -1.99
C ASN A 332 15.06 -13.76 -2.30
N PHE A 333 16.02 -12.85 -2.16
CA PHE A 333 15.87 -11.41 -2.32
C PHE A 333 16.08 -10.94 -3.77
N TRP A 334 15.81 -9.64 -3.96
CA TRP A 334 16.29 -8.80 -5.08
C TRP A 334 16.03 -9.40 -6.46
N ARG A 335 14.78 -9.78 -6.77
CA ARG A 335 14.37 -10.25 -8.11
C ARG A 335 12.94 -9.89 -8.44
N SER A 336 12.60 -9.66 -9.70
CA SER A 336 11.27 -9.15 -10.06
C SER A 336 10.68 -9.80 -11.30
N ALA A 337 9.35 -9.87 -11.36
CA ALA A 337 8.57 -10.25 -12.54
C ALA A 337 7.54 -9.15 -12.84
N GLU A 338 7.48 -8.67 -14.09
CA GLU A 338 6.62 -7.55 -14.48
C GLU A 338 5.94 -7.70 -15.87
N ASN A 339 4.66 -7.34 -15.97
CA ASN A 339 3.97 -7.04 -17.25
C ASN A 339 4.01 -8.17 -18.32
N LEU A 340 3.68 -9.40 -17.93
CA LEU A 340 3.57 -10.56 -18.85
C LEU A 340 2.47 -11.55 -18.41
N ALA A 341 2.03 -12.40 -19.32
CA ALA A 341 1.15 -13.54 -19.04
C ALA A 341 1.95 -14.84 -18.90
N ILE A 342 1.58 -15.68 -17.93
CA ILE A 342 2.21 -16.99 -17.67
C ILE A 342 1.15 -18.09 -17.84
N ASN A 343 1.45 -19.07 -18.70
CA ASN A 343 0.73 -20.33 -18.86
C ASN A 343 1.57 -21.45 -18.21
N PRO A 344 1.44 -21.70 -16.89
CA PRO A 344 2.40 -22.50 -16.14
C PRO A 344 2.42 -23.95 -16.63
N SER A 345 3.59 -24.55 -16.83
CA SER A 345 3.71 -25.88 -17.46
C SER A 345 2.97 -26.98 -16.68
N SER A 346 2.92 -26.83 -15.36
CA SER A 346 2.22 -27.72 -14.42
C SER A 346 0.82 -27.26 -14.03
N GLY A 347 0.35 -26.12 -14.57
CA GLY A 347 -0.82 -25.39 -14.11
C GLY A 347 -0.62 -24.63 -12.80
N THR A 348 0.60 -24.62 -12.24
CA THR A 348 0.98 -23.83 -11.06
C THR A 348 2.38 -23.23 -11.26
N ASP A 349 2.45 -21.89 -11.32
CA ASP A 349 3.73 -21.15 -11.31
C ASP A 349 4.24 -21.03 -9.85
N ARG A 350 5.54 -20.77 -9.64
CA ARG A 350 6.10 -20.64 -8.28
C ARG A 350 6.97 -19.40 -8.11
N TRP A 351 6.58 -18.53 -7.18
CA TRP A 351 7.32 -17.34 -6.79
C TRP A 351 7.73 -17.41 -5.31
N ALA A 352 8.62 -18.36 -4.97
CA ALA A 352 9.06 -18.63 -3.60
C ALA A 352 10.15 -17.65 -3.13
N VAL A 353 9.75 -16.42 -2.86
CA VAL A 353 10.64 -15.29 -2.56
C VAL A 353 10.65 -14.87 -1.08
N ALA A 354 11.58 -14.00 -0.75
CA ALA A 354 11.57 -13.20 0.48
C ALA A 354 11.33 -11.71 0.14
N GLN A 355 11.89 -10.78 0.92
CA GLN A 355 11.74 -9.34 0.73
C GLN A 355 12.34 -8.81 -0.59
N ALA A 356 11.92 -7.61 -1.01
CA ALA A 356 12.36 -6.92 -2.23
C ALA A 356 12.21 -7.70 -3.54
N ALA A 357 11.19 -8.55 -3.62
CA ALA A 357 10.94 -9.42 -4.76
C ALA A 357 9.52 -9.26 -5.38
N PRO A 358 9.25 -8.14 -6.06
CA PRO A 358 7.90 -7.80 -6.52
C PRO A 358 7.42 -8.66 -7.69
N PHE A 359 6.15 -9.06 -7.61
CA PHE A 359 5.43 -9.75 -8.69
C PHE A 359 4.27 -8.88 -9.18
N ARG A 360 4.55 -8.06 -10.20
CA ARG A 360 3.66 -6.97 -10.63
C ARG A 360 3.04 -7.22 -11.98
N ARG A 361 1.77 -6.87 -12.13
CA ARG A 361 1.14 -6.73 -13.44
C ARG A 361 1.23 -8.02 -14.28
N ILE A 362 1.06 -9.17 -13.63
CA ILE A 362 1.12 -10.50 -14.28
C ILE A 362 -0.29 -11.04 -14.51
N ASP A 363 -0.51 -11.78 -15.60
CA ASP A 363 -1.68 -12.67 -15.74
C ASP A 363 -1.26 -14.14 -15.65
N VAL A 364 -1.48 -14.77 -14.49
CA VAL A 364 -1.21 -16.19 -14.27
C VAL A 364 -2.43 -17.00 -14.66
N HIS A 365 -2.34 -17.71 -15.79
CA HIS A 365 -3.38 -18.59 -16.34
C HIS A 365 -3.35 -19.98 -15.65
N GLY A 366 -3.14 -19.97 -14.33
CA GLY A 366 -3.10 -21.13 -13.45
C GLY A 366 -3.10 -20.73 -11.97
N ASN A 367 -2.55 -21.59 -11.12
CA ASN A 367 -2.29 -21.30 -9.71
C ASN A 367 -0.93 -20.59 -9.53
N LEU A 368 -0.71 -20.02 -8.34
CA LEU A 368 0.55 -19.40 -7.95
C LEU A 368 0.99 -19.89 -6.56
N ALA A 369 2.09 -20.64 -6.49
CA ALA A 369 2.70 -21.08 -5.23
C ALA A 369 3.74 -20.07 -4.75
N LEU A 370 3.56 -19.49 -3.57
CA LEU A 370 4.45 -18.48 -3.01
C LEU A 370 5.51 -19.07 -2.07
N TYR A 371 5.56 -20.40 -1.94
CA TYR A 371 6.43 -21.14 -1.03
C TYR A 371 7.35 -22.08 -1.80
N PRO A 372 8.56 -22.38 -1.27
CA PRO A 372 9.51 -23.26 -1.96
C PRO A 372 8.97 -24.70 -2.01
N ALA A 373 9.38 -25.48 -3.01
CA ALA A 373 8.89 -26.86 -3.18
C ALA A 373 9.19 -27.79 -1.97
N SER A 374 10.17 -27.39 -1.15
CA SER A 374 10.55 -27.99 0.14
C SER A 374 9.54 -27.81 1.27
N TYR A 375 8.60 -26.84 1.16
CA TYR A 375 7.80 -26.30 2.26
C TYR A 375 8.63 -25.69 3.41
N GLY A 376 9.89 -25.32 3.14
CA GLY A 376 10.75 -24.63 4.09
C GLY A 376 10.33 -23.18 4.36
N TYR A 377 11.05 -22.50 5.25
CA TYR A 377 10.74 -21.12 5.63
C TYR A 377 10.83 -20.17 4.44
N ALA A 378 10.00 -19.13 4.46
CA ALA A 378 10.00 -18.05 3.49
C ALA A 378 9.45 -16.77 4.16
N SER A 379 9.96 -15.60 3.76
CA SER A 379 9.64 -14.30 4.39
C SER A 379 9.35 -13.23 3.33
N GLY A 380 8.46 -13.58 2.40
CA GLY A 380 7.92 -12.66 1.40
C GLY A 380 6.92 -11.67 2.01
N GLY A 381 6.19 -10.91 1.22
CA GLY A 381 6.30 -10.81 -0.23
C GLY A 381 5.23 -9.86 -0.76
N TYR A 382 5.31 -9.52 -2.03
CA TYR A 382 4.54 -8.42 -2.60
C TYR A 382 3.98 -8.77 -3.97
N ILE A 383 2.66 -8.68 -4.11
CA ILE A 383 1.92 -8.78 -5.39
C ILE A 383 1.11 -7.50 -5.61
N ALA A 384 1.17 -6.94 -6.82
CA ALA A 384 0.29 -5.83 -7.20
C ALA A 384 -0.13 -5.85 -8.66
N ASP A 385 -1.33 -5.33 -8.94
CA ASP A 385 -1.90 -5.21 -10.28
C ASP A 385 -1.98 -6.53 -11.06
N THR A 386 -2.03 -7.66 -10.35
CA THR A 386 -1.85 -9.01 -10.89
C THR A 386 -3.16 -9.80 -10.89
N LYS A 387 -3.33 -10.67 -11.87
CA LYS A 387 -4.42 -11.63 -11.96
C LYS A 387 -3.85 -13.05 -11.81
N VAL A 388 -4.40 -13.83 -10.89
CA VAL A 388 -4.20 -15.27 -10.78
C VAL A 388 -5.54 -15.92 -11.00
N THR A 389 -5.69 -16.67 -12.08
CA THR A 389 -6.98 -17.28 -12.45
C THR A 389 -7.36 -18.45 -11.52
N GLY A 390 -6.37 -19.17 -11.01
CA GLY A 390 -6.51 -20.23 -10.00
C GLY A 390 -6.30 -19.74 -8.57
N GLN A 391 -5.74 -20.62 -7.74
CA GLN A 391 -5.42 -20.33 -6.34
C GLN A 391 -4.02 -19.73 -6.19
N ALA A 392 -3.89 -18.64 -5.42
CA ALA A 392 -2.61 -18.22 -4.86
C ALA A 392 -2.45 -18.84 -3.45
N ALA A 393 -1.28 -19.38 -3.14
CA ALA A 393 -1.05 -20.12 -1.90
C ALA A 393 0.26 -19.71 -1.19
N SER A 394 0.16 -19.30 0.07
CA SER A 394 1.27 -18.82 0.90
C SER A 394 1.96 -19.94 1.69
N VAL A 395 1.18 -20.86 2.26
CA VAL A 395 1.59 -22.07 3.00
C VAL A 395 2.63 -21.83 4.10
N SER A 396 3.93 -21.82 3.79
CA SER A 396 5.03 -21.62 4.74
C SER A 396 5.56 -20.17 4.78
N GLN A 397 5.05 -19.29 3.92
CA GLN A 397 5.32 -17.85 3.97
C GLN A 397 4.83 -17.25 5.28
N GLN A 398 5.74 -16.59 6.00
CA GLN A 398 5.46 -15.94 7.29
C GLN A 398 4.38 -14.84 7.16
N GLN A 399 4.52 -13.99 6.15
CA GLN A 399 3.60 -12.90 5.84
C GLN A 399 3.50 -12.68 4.32
N TRP A 400 2.52 -11.89 3.89
CA TRP A 400 2.40 -11.46 2.49
C TRP A 400 1.54 -10.20 2.35
N TYR A 401 1.82 -9.36 1.34
CA TYR A 401 0.94 -8.28 0.90
C TYR A 401 0.51 -8.46 -0.55
N THR A 402 -0.79 -8.32 -0.80
CA THR A 402 -1.36 -8.25 -2.15
C THR A 402 -2.23 -7.00 -2.27
N ARG A 403 -2.03 -6.17 -3.30
CA ARG A 403 -2.93 -5.05 -3.61
C ARG A 403 -3.45 -5.02 -5.04
N ASP A 404 -4.59 -4.37 -5.25
CA ASP A 404 -5.20 -4.09 -6.56
C ASP A 404 -5.17 -5.28 -7.54
N SER A 405 -5.51 -6.47 -7.05
CA SER A 405 -5.28 -7.73 -7.76
C SER A 405 -6.57 -8.55 -7.88
N ASN A 406 -6.54 -9.63 -8.66
CA ASN A 406 -7.63 -10.58 -8.75
C ASN A 406 -7.10 -12.01 -8.56
N LEU A 407 -7.54 -12.69 -7.51
CA LEU A 407 -7.17 -14.07 -7.21
C LEU A 407 -8.41 -14.96 -7.36
N GLY A 408 -8.31 -16.12 -8.01
CA GLY A 408 -9.42 -17.08 -8.06
C GLY A 408 -9.75 -17.65 -6.68
N SER A 409 -8.74 -17.86 -5.84
CA SER A 409 -8.86 -18.02 -4.39
C SER A 409 -7.50 -17.80 -3.69
N TRP A 410 -7.52 -17.72 -2.37
CA TRP A 410 -6.33 -17.72 -1.51
C TRP A 410 -6.28 -18.96 -0.61
N ALA A 411 -5.08 -19.45 -0.29
CA ALA A 411 -4.87 -20.50 0.71
C ALA A 411 -3.60 -20.29 1.55
N GLY A 412 -3.72 -20.59 2.85
CA GLY A 412 -2.63 -20.51 3.83
C GLY A 412 -2.48 -19.15 4.48
N GLY A 413 -1.84 -19.14 5.64
CA GLY A 413 -1.56 -17.95 6.44
C GLY A 413 -0.80 -18.34 7.70
N VAL A 414 0.37 -17.74 7.91
CA VAL A 414 1.24 -18.07 9.05
C VAL A 414 1.11 -17.00 10.13
N TRP A 415 1.50 -15.75 9.86
CA TRP A 415 1.41 -14.65 10.83
C TRP A 415 0.66 -13.40 10.33
N ASN A 416 0.85 -12.95 9.09
CA ASN A 416 0.25 -11.69 8.61
C ASN A 416 -0.05 -11.71 7.10
N MET A 417 -1.30 -11.94 6.68
CA MET A 417 -1.69 -11.99 5.27
C MET A 417 -2.61 -10.82 4.93
N VAL A 418 -2.08 -9.80 4.24
CA VAL A 418 -2.76 -8.51 4.06
C VAL A 418 -3.20 -8.31 2.61
N PHE A 419 -4.43 -7.84 2.43
CA PHE A 419 -5.05 -7.59 1.14
C PHE A 419 -5.67 -6.19 1.09
N SER A 420 -5.46 -5.44 0.00
CA SER A 420 -6.19 -4.18 -0.26
C SER A 420 -6.64 -4.08 -1.72
N GLY A 421 -7.94 -3.88 -1.96
CA GLY A 421 -8.46 -3.84 -3.33
C GLY A 421 -8.28 -5.15 -4.11
N VAL A 422 -8.30 -6.30 -3.43
CA VAL A 422 -8.07 -7.62 -4.05
C VAL A 422 -9.39 -8.35 -4.23
N ASN A 423 -9.78 -8.56 -5.48
CA ASN A 423 -10.92 -9.41 -5.83
C ASN A 423 -10.56 -10.88 -5.54
N GLY A 424 -11.45 -11.59 -4.84
CA GLY A 424 -11.24 -12.99 -4.43
C GLY A 424 -10.29 -13.18 -3.24
N ALA A 425 -9.89 -12.10 -2.57
CA ALA A 425 -9.25 -12.19 -1.25
C ALA A 425 -10.22 -12.78 -0.20
N PRO A 426 -9.68 -13.45 0.84
CA PRO A 426 -10.47 -13.91 1.98
C PRO A 426 -11.00 -12.71 2.78
N ALA A 427 -12.08 -12.91 3.54
CA ALA A 427 -12.53 -11.91 4.50
C ALA A 427 -11.54 -11.77 5.66
N THR A 428 -11.52 -10.62 6.34
CA THR A 428 -10.70 -10.41 7.54
C THR A 428 -11.06 -11.43 8.62
N THR A 429 -10.07 -12.19 9.07
CA THR A 429 -10.19 -13.25 10.09
C THR A 429 -9.14 -13.17 11.19
N PHE A 430 -8.25 -12.17 11.13
CA PHE A 430 -7.25 -11.91 12.17
C PHE A 430 -7.88 -11.91 13.59
N PRO A 431 -7.28 -12.60 14.58
CA PRO A 431 -5.93 -13.16 14.57
C PRO A 431 -5.78 -14.59 14.02
N ASN A 432 -6.87 -15.31 13.69
CA ASN A 432 -6.77 -16.70 13.26
C ASN A 432 -7.97 -17.18 12.40
N PRO A 433 -7.76 -17.50 11.10
CA PRO A 433 -6.48 -17.40 10.39
C PRO A 433 -6.08 -15.91 10.18
N PRO A 434 -4.80 -15.61 9.86
CA PRO A 434 -4.23 -14.28 10.07
C PRO A 434 -4.45 -13.30 8.90
N GLU A 435 -5.67 -13.22 8.36
CA GLU A 435 -5.99 -12.36 7.22
C GLU A 435 -6.54 -11.00 7.63
N THR A 436 -5.98 -9.94 7.02
CA THR A 436 -6.42 -8.54 7.10
C THR A 436 -6.82 -8.06 5.71
N THR A 437 -8.10 -7.74 5.49
CA THR A 437 -8.62 -7.43 4.15
C THR A 437 -9.36 -6.11 4.09
N LEU A 438 -8.87 -5.21 3.22
CA LEU A 438 -9.50 -3.94 2.86
C LEU A 438 -10.13 -4.06 1.47
N GLY A 439 -11.38 -3.65 1.31
CA GLY A 439 -12.10 -3.74 0.03
C GLY A 439 -11.48 -2.91 -1.11
N THR A 440 -10.65 -1.91 -0.78
CA THR A 440 -9.97 -1.02 -1.73
C THR A 440 -8.63 -0.53 -1.20
N THR A 441 -7.65 -0.32 -2.07
CA THR A 441 -6.45 0.48 -1.77
C THR A 441 -6.83 1.97 -1.81
N PRO A 442 -6.63 2.79 -0.75
CA PRO A 442 -7.18 4.14 -0.69
C PRO A 442 -6.73 5.05 -1.83
N VAL A 443 -5.44 5.01 -2.17
CA VAL A 443 -4.85 5.65 -3.35
C VAL A 443 -3.74 4.74 -3.84
N SER A 444 -3.68 4.44 -5.14
CA SER A 444 -2.56 3.71 -5.71
C SER A 444 -2.18 4.27 -7.08
N ARG A 445 -0.93 4.08 -7.49
CA ARG A 445 -0.47 4.39 -8.85
C ARG A 445 0.45 3.27 -9.26
N ASP A 446 0.08 2.53 -10.31
CA ASP A 446 0.90 1.40 -10.74
C ASP A 446 2.25 1.88 -11.31
N VAL A 447 3.24 0.99 -11.31
CA VAL A 447 4.64 1.32 -11.62
C VAL A 447 4.82 1.84 -13.05
N PRO A 448 5.77 2.75 -13.30
CA PRO A 448 6.28 2.99 -14.65
C PRO A 448 6.93 1.73 -15.21
N TYR A 449 6.60 1.35 -16.44
CA TYR A 449 7.18 0.18 -17.12
C TYR A 449 7.60 0.51 -18.55
N LEU A 450 8.66 -0.17 -19.02
CA LEU A 450 9.16 -0.08 -20.38
C LEU A 450 8.30 -0.95 -21.31
N TYR A 451 7.91 -0.43 -22.47
CA TYR A 451 7.27 -1.21 -23.52
C TYR A 451 7.76 -0.81 -24.91
N ILE A 452 7.50 -1.65 -25.91
CA ILE A 452 7.84 -1.39 -27.31
C ILE A 452 6.57 -1.25 -28.15
N ASP A 453 6.51 -0.23 -29.00
CA ASP A 453 5.38 -0.03 -29.92
C ASP A 453 5.51 -0.84 -31.22
N SER A 454 4.43 -0.86 -32.01
CA SER A 454 4.38 -1.56 -33.31
C SER A 454 5.36 -1.02 -34.38
N SER A 455 6.00 0.14 -34.15
CA SER A 455 7.07 0.68 -35.01
C SER A 455 8.48 0.29 -34.53
N GLY A 456 8.58 -0.47 -33.43
CA GLY A 456 9.83 -0.91 -32.83
C GLY A 456 10.47 0.14 -31.91
N LYS A 457 9.74 1.20 -31.54
CA LYS A 457 10.23 2.24 -30.62
C LYS A 457 9.87 1.92 -29.17
N TYR A 458 10.79 2.23 -28.28
CA TYR A 458 10.59 2.07 -26.84
C TYR A 458 9.95 3.31 -26.22
N HIS A 459 9.07 3.07 -25.26
CA HIS A 459 8.39 4.07 -24.46
C HIS A 459 8.34 3.61 -23.01
N VAL A 460 8.25 4.55 -22.08
CA VAL A 460 7.89 4.26 -20.69
C VAL A 460 6.42 4.62 -20.52
N PHE A 461 5.59 3.64 -20.18
CA PHE A 461 4.20 3.87 -19.82
C PHE A 461 4.10 4.36 -18.38
N LEU A 462 3.24 5.35 -18.14
CA LEU A 462 3.00 5.99 -16.86
C LEU A 462 1.53 5.78 -16.46
N PRO A 463 1.21 4.76 -15.65
CA PRO A 463 -0.14 4.55 -15.15
C PRO A 463 -0.69 5.77 -14.42
N SER A 464 -1.99 6.00 -14.55
CA SER A 464 -2.72 7.05 -13.83
C SER A 464 -2.83 6.74 -12.34
N LEU A 465 -2.99 7.79 -11.54
CA LEU A 465 -3.40 7.66 -10.14
C LEU A 465 -4.82 7.07 -10.07
N ARG A 466 -5.03 6.09 -9.19
CA ARG A 466 -6.33 5.53 -8.84
C ARG A 466 -6.66 5.87 -7.39
N THR A 467 -7.94 6.09 -7.10
CA THR A 467 -8.46 6.31 -5.74
C THR A 467 -9.49 5.23 -5.42
N ASN A 468 -9.45 4.66 -4.23
CA ASN A 468 -10.24 3.48 -3.85
C ASN A 468 -10.09 2.36 -4.88
N ALA A 469 -8.83 2.07 -5.24
CA ALA A 469 -8.49 1.10 -6.27
C ALA A 469 -8.88 -0.33 -5.84
N SER A 470 -9.32 -1.11 -6.82
CA SER A 470 -9.65 -2.53 -6.65
C SER A 470 -9.53 -3.25 -7.98
N GLY A 471 -8.90 -4.42 -7.96
CA GLY A 471 -8.55 -5.22 -9.14
C GLY A 471 -7.45 -4.61 -10.04
N PRO A 472 -6.91 -5.42 -10.98
CA PRO A 472 -5.83 -4.99 -11.87
C PRO A 472 -6.24 -3.83 -12.77
N SER A 473 -5.32 -2.89 -12.99
CA SER A 473 -5.55 -1.67 -13.77
C SER A 473 -5.86 -1.92 -15.24
N TRP A 474 -5.46 -3.09 -15.75
CA TRP A 474 -5.67 -3.57 -17.12
C TRP A 474 -6.85 -4.55 -17.27
N ALA A 475 -7.58 -4.86 -16.18
CA ALA A 475 -8.64 -5.87 -16.19
C ALA A 475 -9.88 -5.50 -17.04
N SER A 476 -10.00 -4.23 -17.47
CA SER A 476 -11.11 -3.72 -18.29
C SER A 476 -10.64 -3.12 -19.63
N GLY A 477 -9.51 -3.61 -20.14
CA GLY A 477 -8.79 -3.03 -21.29
C GLY A 477 -7.53 -2.30 -20.84
N SER A 478 -6.83 -1.64 -21.76
CA SER A 478 -5.52 -1.05 -21.46
C SER A 478 -5.54 -0.06 -20.31
N THR A 479 -4.54 -0.17 -19.44
CA THR A 479 -4.38 0.66 -18.25
C THR A 479 -4.47 2.15 -18.58
N PRO A 480 -5.29 2.94 -17.87
CA PRO A 480 -5.30 4.39 -18.02
C PRO A 480 -3.95 4.99 -17.66
N GLY A 481 -3.41 5.88 -18.50
CA GLY A 481 -2.09 6.48 -18.32
C GLY A 481 -1.61 7.24 -19.55
N SER A 482 -0.32 7.57 -19.57
CA SER A 482 0.35 8.25 -20.69
C SER A 482 1.69 7.59 -21.01
N SER A 483 2.12 7.67 -22.27
CA SER A 483 3.44 7.17 -22.69
C SER A 483 4.43 8.32 -22.85
N LEU A 484 5.64 8.15 -22.33
CA LEU A 484 6.80 8.99 -22.65
C LEU A 484 7.75 8.22 -23.57
N PRO A 485 8.15 8.78 -24.72
CA PRO A 485 9.09 8.11 -25.63
C PRO A 485 10.49 8.08 -25.04
N MET A 486 11.27 7.04 -25.33
CA MET A 486 12.64 6.90 -24.81
C MET A 486 13.58 8.03 -25.24
N SER A 487 13.27 8.79 -26.30
CA SER A 487 13.95 10.05 -26.64
C SER A 487 13.94 11.13 -25.54
N GLN A 488 13.11 10.98 -24.49
CA GLN A 488 13.09 11.85 -23.29
C GLN A 488 13.83 11.27 -22.07
N PHE A 489 14.47 10.11 -22.21
CA PHE A 489 15.16 9.40 -21.12
C PHE A 489 16.65 9.35 -21.39
N TYR A 490 17.45 9.91 -20.48
CA TYR A 490 18.87 9.64 -20.45
C TYR A 490 19.08 8.20 -19.95
N VAL A 491 19.72 7.38 -20.78
CA VAL A 491 19.99 5.96 -20.48
C VAL A 491 21.30 5.86 -19.73
N VAL A 492 21.22 5.77 -18.40
CA VAL A 492 22.37 5.69 -17.49
C VAL A 492 23.03 4.31 -17.62
N LYS A 493 24.35 4.30 -17.86
CA LYS A 493 25.17 3.10 -18.11
C LYS A 493 26.46 3.09 -17.31
N ALA A 494 27.09 1.92 -17.21
CA ALA A 494 28.40 1.75 -16.61
C ALA A 494 29.42 2.77 -17.18
N GLY A 495 30.07 3.52 -16.29
CA GLY A 495 30.96 4.62 -16.62
C GLY A 495 30.34 6.02 -16.48
N ASP A 496 29.01 6.14 -16.34
CA ASP A 496 28.39 7.41 -16.00
C ASP A 496 28.75 7.88 -14.60
N THR A 497 28.96 9.19 -14.47
CA THR A 497 29.26 9.83 -13.19
C THR A 497 28.02 10.51 -12.64
N ALA A 498 27.98 10.72 -11.32
CA ALA A 498 26.95 11.54 -10.69
C ALA A 498 26.86 12.97 -11.30
N ALA A 499 27.93 13.50 -11.90
CA ALA A 499 27.89 14.76 -12.65
C ALA A 499 27.16 14.63 -13.99
N THR A 500 27.41 13.56 -14.75
CA THR A 500 26.71 13.27 -16.00
C THR A 500 25.20 13.12 -15.76
N ILE A 501 24.82 12.35 -14.75
CA ILE A 501 23.42 12.09 -14.39
C ILE A 501 22.73 13.37 -13.90
N ASN A 502 23.39 14.18 -13.05
CA ASN A 502 22.86 15.48 -12.62
C ASN A 502 22.70 16.48 -13.79
N ASN A 503 23.62 16.48 -14.77
CA ASN A 503 23.47 17.32 -15.95
C ASN A 503 22.22 16.93 -16.76
N ALA A 504 22.00 15.63 -17.01
CA ALA A 504 20.81 15.15 -17.69
C ALA A 504 19.50 15.53 -16.95
N LEU A 505 19.46 15.40 -15.62
CA LEU A 505 18.33 15.85 -14.78
C LEU A 505 18.10 17.37 -14.90
N ALA A 506 19.16 18.17 -14.81
CA ALA A 506 19.10 19.62 -14.96
C ALA A 506 18.64 20.04 -16.37
N GLU A 507 19.09 19.32 -17.40
CA GLU A 507 18.65 19.46 -18.79
C GLU A 507 17.22 18.95 -19.03
N GLY A 508 16.62 18.20 -18.11
CA GLY A 508 15.21 17.80 -18.17
C GLY A 508 14.97 16.44 -18.80
N CYS A 509 15.97 15.57 -18.78
CA CYS A 509 15.77 14.16 -19.01
C CYS A 509 15.09 13.49 -17.81
N ASN A 510 14.24 12.53 -18.13
CA ASN A 510 13.97 11.41 -17.24
C ASN A 510 15.21 10.50 -17.23
N LEU A 511 15.31 9.59 -16.26
CA LEU A 511 16.40 8.61 -16.19
C LEU A 511 15.86 7.21 -16.44
N PHE A 512 16.50 6.49 -17.36
CA PHE A 512 16.38 5.04 -17.46
C PHE A 512 17.70 4.43 -17.02
N VAL A 513 17.72 3.73 -15.88
CA VAL A 513 18.94 3.23 -15.25
C VAL A 513 19.10 1.75 -15.58
N THR A 514 20.11 1.44 -16.39
CA THR A 514 20.37 0.07 -16.86
C THR A 514 21.03 -0.79 -15.75
N PRO A 515 20.97 -2.13 -15.81
CA PRO A 515 21.49 -3.00 -14.76
C PRO A 515 23.00 -2.79 -14.52
N GLY A 516 23.37 -2.33 -13.34
CA GLY A 516 24.76 -2.09 -12.93
C GLY A 516 24.88 -1.46 -11.54
N VAL A 517 26.12 -1.31 -11.06
CA VAL A 517 26.46 -0.63 -9.80
C VAL A 517 27.10 0.72 -10.10
N TYR A 518 26.61 1.78 -9.47
CA TYR A 518 26.87 3.18 -9.82
C TYR A 518 27.36 3.95 -8.60
N HIS A 519 28.66 4.23 -8.56
CA HIS A 519 29.29 5.03 -7.50
C HIS A 519 29.02 6.53 -7.69
N LEU A 520 28.54 7.18 -6.63
CA LEU A 520 28.09 8.57 -6.63
C LEU A 520 28.96 9.41 -5.68
N ASN A 521 29.85 10.21 -6.24
CA ASN A 521 30.68 11.17 -5.48
C ASN A 521 29.96 12.47 -5.10
N GLN A 522 28.70 12.64 -5.53
CA GLN A 522 27.80 13.73 -5.16
C GLN A 522 26.34 13.27 -5.30
N THR A 523 25.45 13.91 -4.55
CA THR A 523 24.01 13.61 -4.55
C THR A 523 23.36 13.89 -5.91
N LEU A 524 22.49 12.99 -6.36
CA LEU A 524 21.63 13.19 -7.53
C LEU A 524 20.42 14.07 -7.18
N ASN A 525 20.14 15.09 -8.00
CA ASN A 525 19.17 16.15 -7.70
C ASN A 525 17.96 16.10 -8.64
N VAL A 526 16.89 15.41 -8.22
CA VAL A 526 15.63 15.38 -8.95
C VAL A 526 14.81 16.62 -8.59
N THR A 527 14.92 17.66 -9.42
CA THR A 527 14.38 19.00 -9.13
C THR A 527 13.15 19.41 -9.96
N LYS A 528 12.79 18.62 -10.97
CA LYS A 528 11.66 18.90 -11.87
C LYS A 528 10.45 18.03 -11.51
N ALA A 529 9.27 18.64 -11.56
CA ALA A 529 8.01 17.91 -11.42
C ALA A 529 7.85 16.88 -12.56
N ASN A 530 7.19 15.76 -12.26
CA ASN A 530 6.95 14.63 -13.16
C ASN A 530 8.21 13.89 -13.68
N THR A 531 9.40 14.17 -13.15
CA THR A 531 10.59 13.39 -13.54
C THR A 531 10.43 11.93 -13.14
N VAL A 532 10.67 11.04 -14.10
CA VAL A 532 10.70 9.60 -13.93
C VAL A 532 12.15 9.14 -13.79
N VAL A 533 12.43 8.35 -12.76
CA VAL A 533 13.68 7.61 -12.59
C VAL A 533 13.30 6.13 -12.53
N LEU A 534 13.47 5.45 -13.66
CA LEU A 534 13.10 4.04 -13.86
C LEU A 534 14.36 3.18 -13.91
N GLY A 535 14.55 2.33 -12.91
CA GLY A 535 15.52 1.25 -12.91
C GLY A 535 14.92 -0.08 -13.35
N VAL A 536 15.72 -0.87 -14.06
CA VAL A 536 15.39 -2.25 -14.48
C VAL A 536 16.64 -3.11 -14.28
N GLY A 537 16.49 -4.30 -13.69
CA GLY A 537 17.59 -5.18 -13.31
C GLY A 537 18.37 -4.75 -12.07
N TYR A 538 17.68 -4.25 -11.04
CA TYR A 538 18.27 -3.83 -9.74
C TYR A 538 19.49 -2.89 -9.84
N PRO A 539 19.46 -1.84 -10.69
CA PRO A 539 20.53 -0.85 -10.73
C PRO A 539 20.74 -0.25 -9.34
N THR A 540 22.01 -0.21 -8.93
CA THR A 540 22.41 0.06 -7.56
C THR A 540 23.15 1.39 -7.48
N PHE A 541 22.64 2.35 -6.72
CA PHE A 541 23.35 3.60 -6.42
C PHE A 541 24.11 3.48 -5.10
N VAL A 542 25.43 3.68 -5.15
CA VAL A 542 26.34 3.65 -3.98
C VAL A 542 26.88 5.06 -3.72
N PRO A 543 26.51 5.73 -2.62
CA PRO A 543 27.07 7.04 -2.29
C PRO A 543 28.47 6.91 -1.70
N ASP A 544 29.45 7.56 -2.34
CA ASP A 544 30.80 7.69 -1.82
C ASP A 544 30.93 8.89 -0.88
N ASN A 545 31.92 8.86 0.01
CA ASN A 545 32.30 9.99 0.87
C ASN A 545 31.18 10.52 1.81
N GLY A 546 30.10 9.75 2.02
CA GLY A 546 29.01 10.10 2.94
C GLY A 546 28.00 11.12 2.39
N VAL A 547 27.95 11.31 1.07
CA VAL A 547 26.87 12.09 0.43
C VAL A 547 25.54 11.35 0.52
N ASN A 548 24.40 12.04 0.45
CA ASN A 548 23.16 11.32 0.14
C ASN A 548 23.24 10.82 -1.31
N ALA A 549 22.72 9.63 -1.63
CA ALA A 549 22.74 9.14 -3.01
C ALA A 549 21.82 9.97 -3.91
N MET A 550 20.60 10.26 -3.45
CA MET A 550 19.61 11.03 -4.20
C MET A 550 18.75 11.92 -3.30
N GLN A 551 18.35 13.07 -3.82
CA GLN A 551 17.30 13.91 -3.24
C GLN A 551 16.30 14.39 -4.29
N VAL A 552 15.02 14.42 -3.90
CA VAL A 552 13.90 14.94 -4.68
C VAL A 552 13.45 16.27 -4.07
N ALA A 553 13.16 17.28 -4.88
CA ALA A 553 12.59 18.56 -4.43
C ALA A 553 11.11 18.42 -4.00
N ASP A 554 10.54 19.47 -3.38
CA ASP A 554 9.10 19.53 -3.04
C ASP A 554 8.26 19.81 -4.30
N VAL A 555 8.16 18.82 -5.19
CA VAL A 555 7.54 18.93 -6.53
C VAL A 555 6.59 17.76 -6.82
N ASP A 556 5.57 18.05 -7.63
CA ASP A 556 4.56 17.07 -8.04
C ASP A 556 5.15 15.91 -8.86
N GLY A 557 4.54 14.73 -8.72
CA GLY A 557 4.50 13.71 -9.76
C GLY A 557 5.80 12.94 -10.04
N VAL A 558 6.87 13.15 -9.27
CA VAL A 558 8.12 12.40 -9.45
C VAL A 558 7.85 10.90 -9.23
N ARG A 559 8.45 10.06 -10.05
CA ARG A 559 8.32 8.60 -9.96
C ARG A 559 9.69 7.96 -9.87
N VAL A 560 10.04 7.41 -8.72
CA VAL A 560 11.28 6.64 -8.52
C VAL A 560 10.90 5.17 -8.45
N LYS A 561 11.39 4.36 -9.39
CA LYS A 561 11.04 2.94 -9.47
C LYS A 561 12.24 2.02 -9.69
N GLY A 562 12.28 0.88 -9.02
CA GLY A 562 13.19 -0.23 -9.35
C GLY A 562 14.68 0.06 -9.07
N LEU A 563 14.99 0.71 -7.95
CA LEU A 563 16.36 1.08 -7.57
C LEU A 563 16.78 0.39 -6.27
N LEU A 564 18.03 -0.06 -6.19
CA LEU A 564 18.70 -0.35 -4.92
C LEU A 564 19.58 0.83 -4.53
N PHE A 565 19.44 1.34 -3.31
CA PHE A 565 20.37 2.28 -2.69
C PHE A 565 21.22 1.51 -1.69
N ASP A 566 22.50 1.32 -1.99
CA ASP A 566 23.41 0.54 -1.15
C ASP A 566 24.44 1.45 -0.49
N ALA A 567 24.57 1.40 0.83
CA ALA A 567 25.35 2.38 1.56
C ALA A 567 26.87 2.20 1.36
N GLY A 568 27.55 3.27 0.97
CA GLY A 568 29.01 3.31 0.99
C GLY A 568 29.59 3.21 2.41
N THR A 569 30.91 2.95 2.49
CA THR A 569 31.62 2.73 3.77
C THR A 569 31.75 3.98 4.66
N THR A 570 31.47 5.16 4.09
CA THR A 570 31.41 6.43 4.83
C THR A 570 29.95 6.76 5.12
N ASN A 571 29.64 7.08 6.39
CA ASN A 571 28.27 7.28 6.84
C ASN A 571 27.55 8.41 6.10
N SER A 572 26.50 8.06 5.36
CA SER A 572 25.59 9.01 4.70
C SER A 572 24.50 9.49 5.68
N GLN A 573 24.06 10.75 5.60
CA GLN A 573 23.01 11.25 6.53
C GLN A 573 21.62 10.70 6.19
N ALA A 574 21.33 10.52 4.91
CA ALA A 574 20.25 9.69 4.37
C ALA A 574 20.72 9.05 3.04
N LEU A 575 20.13 7.94 2.59
CA LEU A 575 20.39 7.43 1.24
C LEU A 575 19.48 8.13 0.21
N LEU A 576 18.17 8.21 0.50
CA LEU A 576 17.18 8.95 -0.29
C LEU A 576 16.41 9.96 0.58
N THR A 577 16.25 11.18 0.08
CA THR A 577 15.38 12.21 0.68
C THR A 577 14.32 12.67 -0.31
N VAL A 578 13.04 12.64 0.08
CA VAL A 578 11.90 13.10 -0.74
C VAL A 578 11.32 14.38 -0.15
N GLY A 579 11.57 15.51 -0.82
CA GLY A 579 11.30 16.86 -0.31
C GLY A 579 12.38 17.34 0.69
N PRO A 580 12.77 18.62 0.68
CA PRO A 580 13.62 19.19 1.73
C PRO A 580 12.93 19.21 3.10
N SER A 581 13.70 19.34 4.18
CA SER A 581 13.13 19.57 5.51
C SER A 581 12.29 20.85 5.53
N GLY A 582 11.09 20.79 6.14
CA GLY A 582 10.11 21.88 6.11
C GLY A 582 9.19 21.91 4.89
N SER A 583 9.25 20.89 4.02
CA SER A 583 8.23 20.65 2.98
C SER A 583 6.81 20.72 3.56
N SER A 584 5.93 21.42 2.85
CA SER A 584 4.56 21.70 3.30
C SER A 584 3.56 21.88 2.16
N ALA A 585 4.01 21.76 0.90
CA ALA A 585 3.09 21.65 -0.22
C ALA A 585 2.25 20.38 -0.09
N SER A 586 1.03 20.41 -0.66
CA SER A 586 0.22 19.21 -0.87
C SER A 586 0.31 18.80 -2.33
N HIS A 587 0.60 17.52 -2.56
CA HIS A 587 0.75 16.92 -3.88
C HIS A 587 -0.40 15.95 -4.18
N ALA A 588 -1.56 16.09 -3.51
CA ALA A 588 -2.62 15.09 -3.50
C ALA A 588 -3.17 14.68 -4.88
N SER A 589 -3.19 15.60 -5.85
CA SER A 589 -3.63 15.34 -7.23
C SER A 589 -2.57 14.65 -8.09
N ASN A 590 -1.30 14.76 -7.73
CA ASN A 590 -0.18 14.19 -8.47
C ASN A 590 1.01 13.93 -7.52
N PRO A 591 0.92 12.91 -6.65
CA PRO A 591 1.92 12.69 -5.61
C PRO A 591 3.24 12.21 -6.21
N THR A 592 4.32 12.33 -5.44
CA THR A 592 5.56 11.59 -5.71
C THR A 592 5.36 10.11 -5.33
N THR A 593 5.82 9.17 -6.15
CA THR A 593 5.82 7.73 -5.83
C THR A 593 7.24 7.17 -5.72
N ILE A 594 7.43 6.32 -4.71
CA ILE A 594 8.64 5.55 -4.43
C ILE A 594 8.23 4.07 -4.48
N GLN A 595 8.67 3.33 -5.51
CA GLN A 595 8.09 2.01 -5.83
C GLN A 595 9.17 0.97 -6.16
N ASP A 596 9.17 -0.19 -5.51
CA ASP A 596 10.28 -1.16 -5.65
C ASP A 596 11.65 -0.48 -5.41
N VAL A 597 11.71 0.35 -4.38
CA VAL A 597 12.92 1.06 -3.98
C VAL A 597 13.45 0.41 -2.71
N PHE A 598 14.67 -0.09 -2.79
CA PHE A 598 15.27 -0.93 -1.76
C PHE A 598 16.50 -0.23 -1.19
N PHE A 599 16.81 -0.50 0.07
CA PHE A 599 17.96 0.06 0.77
C PHE A 599 18.74 -1.04 1.47
N ARG A 600 20.06 -1.04 1.29
CA ARG A 600 20.97 -1.97 1.97
C ARG A 600 22.03 -1.17 2.73
N ILE A 601 22.30 -1.59 3.97
CA ILE A 601 23.37 -1.04 4.78
C ILE A 601 24.19 -2.20 5.39
N GLY A 602 25.30 -2.54 4.75
CA GLY A 602 26.12 -3.71 5.10
C GLY A 602 25.99 -4.85 4.08
N GLY A 603 26.52 -6.02 4.42
CA GLY A 603 26.34 -7.25 3.64
C GLY A 603 27.31 -7.39 2.46
N GLU A 604 27.33 -6.44 1.52
CA GLU A 604 28.32 -6.45 0.42
C GLU A 604 29.63 -5.79 0.84
N VAL A 605 29.52 -4.59 1.41
CA VAL A 605 30.59 -3.80 2.04
C VAL A 605 30.19 -3.39 3.46
N ALA A 606 31.10 -2.86 4.27
CA ALA A 606 30.78 -2.29 5.60
C ALA A 606 30.07 -0.92 5.49
N GLY A 607 28.92 -0.92 4.82
CA GLY A 607 28.11 0.25 4.48
C GLY A 607 27.50 0.94 5.70
N LYS A 608 27.34 2.27 5.65
CA LYS A 608 26.81 3.07 6.76
C LYS A 608 25.90 4.19 6.28
N ALA A 609 24.74 4.33 6.92
CA ALA A 609 23.91 5.51 6.77
C ALA A 609 23.07 5.75 8.03
N THR A 610 22.96 7.00 8.47
CA THR A 610 22.11 7.34 9.63
C THR A 610 20.64 7.06 9.32
N GLN A 611 20.18 7.37 8.11
CA GLN A 611 18.84 7.00 7.63
C GLN A 611 18.90 6.35 6.26
N SER A 612 17.96 5.46 5.93
CA SER A 612 17.76 5.01 4.55
C SER A 612 16.88 5.98 3.77
N LEU A 613 15.62 6.17 4.22
CA LEU A 613 14.64 7.01 3.54
C LEU A 613 14.09 8.11 4.46
N VAL A 614 14.08 9.35 3.98
CA VAL A 614 13.39 10.48 4.62
C VAL A 614 12.33 11.05 3.68
N VAL A 615 11.07 11.09 4.11
CA VAL A 615 9.93 11.61 3.32
C VAL A 615 9.36 12.86 3.99
N ASN A 616 9.69 14.03 3.45
CA ASN A 616 9.18 15.33 3.90
C ASN A 616 7.99 15.81 3.04
N SER A 617 7.96 15.50 1.74
CA SER A 617 6.83 15.91 0.88
C SER A 617 5.53 15.21 1.26
N SER A 618 4.46 16.01 1.42
CA SER A 618 3.13 15.49 1.72
C SER A 618 2.57 14.66 0.56
N ASN A 619 1.59 13.80 0.85
CA ASN A 619 0.92 12.92 -0.11
C ASN A 619 1.81 11.91 -0.85
N THR A 620 3.11 11.83 -0.55
CA THR A 620 4.01 10.80 -1.10
C THR A 620 3.42 9.40 -0.91
N ILE A 621 3.50 8.58 -1.95
CA ILE A 621 3.10 7.17 -1.89
C ILE A 621 4.38 6.32 -1.90
N ILE A 622 4.58 5.56 -0.84
CA ILE A 622 5.62 4.56 -0.68
C ILE A 622 4.94 3.22 -0.99
N ASP A 623 5.31 2.55 -2.08
CA ASP A 623 4.60 1.37 -2.60
C ASP A 623 5.57 0.23 -2.91
N HIS A 624 5.75 -0.68 -1.94
CA HIS A 624 6.85 -1.62 -1.84
C HIS A 624 8.21 -0.95 -1.67
N ILE A 625 8.67 -0.89 -0.42
CA ILE A 625 10.08 -0.69 -0.11
C ILE A 625 10.58 -1.80 0.82
N TRP A 626 11.87 -2.05 0.74
CA TRP A 626 12.60 -2.80 1.76
C TRP A 626 13.78 -1.98 2.22
N ALA A 627 13.79 -1.56 3.47
CA ALA A 627 14.94 -0.90 4.07
C ALA A 627 15.59 -1.87 5.05
N TRP A 628 16.80 -2.33 4.72
CA TRP A 628 17.46 -3.43 5.43
C TRP A 628 18.86 -3.01 5.89
N ARG A 629 19.05 -2.92 7.21
CA ARG A 629 20.40 -2.97 7.79
C ARG A 629 20.81 -4.43 7.80
N ALA A 630 21.91 -4.78 7.13
CA ALA A 630 22.27 -6.17 6.91
C ALA A 630 22.52 -6.94 8.22
N ASP A 631 21.83 -8.07 8.40
CA ASP A 631 22.05 -9.04 9.49
C ASP A 631 23.07 -10.13 9.11
N HIS A 632 23.34 -10.32 7.82
CA HIS A 632 24.31 -11.26 7.27
C HIS A 632 25.01 -10.72 6.01
N GLY A 633 26.14 -11.35 5.64
CA GLY A 633 26.81 -11.15 4.36
C GLY A 633 28.30 -11.41 4.39
N ASN A 634 29.05 -10.74 3.52
CA ASN A 634 30.48 -10.89 3.34
C ASN A 634 31.26 -10.67 4.66
N SER A 635 32.37 -11.39 4.83
CA SER A 635 33.17 -11.32 6.05
C SER A 635 33.61 -9.89 6.38
N GLY A 636 33.31 -9.42 7.60
CA GLY A 636 33.67 -8.08 8.08
C GLY A 636 32.75 -6.95 7.61
N THR A 637 31.60 -7.23 7.01
CA THR A 637 30.64 -6.21 6.53
C THR A 637 29.46 -5.95 7.45
N VAL A 638 29.20 -6.84 8.42
CA VAL A 638 28.06 -6.79 9.34
C VAL A 638 28.53 -6.76 10.81
N GLY A 639 27.74 -6.09 11.66
CA GLY A 639 27.88 -6.06 13.10
C GLY A 639 27.61 -4.68 13.70
N TRP A 640 27.39 -4.63 15.02
CA TRP A 640 26.88 -3.46 15.75
C TRP A 640 27.69 -2.17 15.57
N THR A 641 28.99 -2.28 15.31
CA THR A 641 29.89 -1.14 15.03
C THR A 641 30.41 -1.13 13.58
N THR A 642 29.99 -2.10 12.77
CA THR A 642 30.45 -2.34 11.39
C THR A 642 29.54 -1.64 10.39
N ASN A 643 28.26 -2.02 10.32
CA ASN A 643 27.26 -1.45 9.42
C ASN A 643 26.25 -0.59 10.20
N THR A 644 26.72 0.50 10.78
CA THR A 644 25.91 1.33 11.67
C THR A 644 24.78 2.05 10.92
N ALA A 645 23.55 1.95 11.42
CA ALA A 645 22.40 2.68 10.90
C ALA A 645 21.35 2.95 11.98
N ASP A 646 20.83 4.18 12.07
CA ASP A 646 19.90 4.57 13.14
C ASP A 646 18.45 4.21 12.80
N THR A 647 17.94 4.61 11.63
CA THR A 647 16.51 4.50 11.27
C THR A 647 16.30 4.18 9.79
N GLY A 648 15.39 3.25 9.48
CA GLY A 648 15.09 2.88 8.09
C GLY A 648 14.26 3.95 7.38
N LEU A 649 13.14 4.35 7.98
CA LEU A 649 12.20 5.31 7.39
C LEU A 649 11.81 6.41 8.38
N THR A 650 11.99 7.68 7.98
CA THR A 650 11.43 8.85 8.66
C THR A 650 10.39 9.54 7.78
N VAL A 651 9.12 9.59 8.20
CA VAL A 651 8.02 10.28 7.51
C VAL A 651 7.63 11.55 8.26
N ASN A 652 7.92 12.71 7.65
CA ASN A 652 7.52 14.03 8.16
C ASN A 652 6.34 14.63 7.36
N GLY A 653 6.18 14.25 6.09
CA GLY A 653 5.12 14.74 5.21
C GLY A 653 3.72 14.33 5.66
N ALA A 654 2.74 15.21 5.47
CA ALA A 654 1.34 14.90 5.81
C ALA A 654 0.68 14.01 4.75
N ASN A 655 -0.29 13.19 5.15
CA ASN A 655 -1.10 12.33 4.27
C ASN A 655 -0.29 11.38 3.38
N VAL A 656 0.91 10.97 3.83
CA VAL A 656 1.74 9.95 3.19
C VAL A 656 1.06 8.58 3.34
N LEU A 657 1.13 7.76 2.30
CA LEU A 657 0.65 6.39 2.30
C LEU A 657 1.84 5.45 2.12
N ALA A 658 1.91 4.39 2.94
CA ALA A 658 2.87 3.30 2.79
C ALA A 658 2.12 1.97 2.57
N ASP A 659 2.28 1.38 1.40
CA ASP A 659 1.67 0.12 0.99
C ASP A 659 2.77 -0.94 0.81
N GLY A 660 2.79 -1.99 1.62
CA GLY A 660 3.84 -3.02 1.56
C GLY A 660 5.17 -2.52 2.13
N LEU A 661 5.20 -2.13 3.40
CA LEU A 661 6.37 -1.58 4.07
C LEU A 661 7.19 -2.66 4.79
N PHE A 662 8.43 -2.88 4.37
CA PHE A 662 9.38 -3.80 5.02
C PHE A 662 10.58 -2.99 5.55
N VAL A 663 10.87 -3.02 6.86
CA VAL A 663 11.99 -2.27 7.45
C VAL A 663 12.64 -3.07 8.59
N GLU A 664 13.94 -3.31 8.54
CA GLU A 664 14.59 -4.31 9.40
C GLU A 664 15.99 -3.92 9.93
N HIS A 665 16.22 -4.34 11.18
CA HIS A 665 17.49 -4.42 11.91
C HIS A 665 18.24 -3.11 12.21
N TYR A 666 17.59 -1.95 12.15
CA TYR A 666 18.20 -0.67 12.49
C TYR A 666 18.49 -0.55 14.00
N GLN A 667 19.48 0.27 14.35
CA GLN A 667 19.98 0.36 15.72
C GLN A 667 19.09 1.21 16.65
N LYS A 668 18.15 1.98 16.09
CA LYS A 668 17.15 2.77 16.83
C LYS A 668 15.74 2.43 16.32
N TYR A 669 14.88 3.42 16.12
CA TYR A 669 13.54 3.18 15.59
C TYR A 669 13.63 2.78 14.12
N GLU A 670 12.95 1.72 13.73
CA GLU A 670 12.96 1.20 12.35
C GLU A 670 12.17 2.17 11.45
N VAL A 671 10.94 2.53 11.88
CA VAL A 671 10.09 3.57 11.30
C VAL A 671 9.78 4.67 12.32
N VAL A 672 9.89 5.94 11.90
CA VAL A 672 9.44 7.13 12.64
C VAL A 672 8.44 7.92 11.81
N TRP A 673 7.24 8.13 12.33
CA TRP A 673 6.15 8.82 11.64
C TRP A 673 5.71 10.08 12.39
N ASN A 674 6.11 11.24 11.90
CA ASN A 674 5.79 12.56 12.44
C ASN A 674 4.66 13.28 11.67
N GLY A 675 4.37 12.84 10.45
CA GLY A 675 3.34 13.44 9.58
C GLY A 675 1.90 13.09 9.97
N GLN A 676 1.01 14.08 9.95
CA GLN A 676 -0.44 13.90 10.19
C GLN A 676 -1.13 13.21 9.01
N GLY A 677 -2.24 12.50 9.26
CA GLY A 677 -3.05 11.83 8.23
C GLY A 677 -2.37 10.63 7.58
N GLY A 678 -1.26 10.15 8.15
CA GLY A 678 -0.46 9.06 7.60
C GLY A 678 -1.20 7.72 7.60
N ARG A 679 -0.90 6.87 6.62
CA ARG A 679 -1.46 5.52 6.52
C ARG A 679 -0.41 4.46 6.20
N THR A 680 -0.56 3.27 6.77
CA THR A 680 0.26 2.10 6.41
C THR A 680 -0.60 0.86 6.22
N ILE A 681 -0.57 0.24 5.03
CA ILE A 681 -1.22 -1.04 4.76
C ILE A 681 -0.11 -2.07 4.54
N PHE A 682 -0.09 -3.09 5.39
CA PHE A 682 1.01 -4.03 5.60
C PHE A 682 2.29 -3.37 6.15
N PHE A 683 2.75 -3.90 7.28
CA PHE A 683 4.09 -3.66 7.80
C PHE A 683 4.76 -4.97 8.23
N GLN A 684 6.03 -5.13 7.89
CA GLN A 684 6.89 -6.19 8.40
C GLN A 684 8.21 -5.60 8.91
N ASN A 685 8.67 -6.13 10.04
CA ASN A 685 9.94 -5.78 10.66
C ASN A 685 10.55 -6.99 11.38
N GLU A 686 11.88 -7.00 11.41
CA GLU A 686 12.69 -7.72 12.39
C GLU A 686 13.58 -6.73 13.14
N ASN A 687 13.63 -6.81 14.47
CA ASN A 687 14.55 -6.02 15.31
C ASN A 687 16.02 -6.38 15.01
N PRO A 688 17.01 -5.52 15.35
CA PRO A 688 18.42 -5.85 15.19
C PRO A 688 18.79 -7.09 16.01
N TYR A 689 19.42 -8.10 15.41
CA TYR A 689 19.84 -9.32 16.11
C TYR A 689 21.05 -9.10 17.04
N ASP A 690 21.83 -8.07 16.74
CA ASP A 690 23.17 -7.82 17.25
C ASP A 690 23.37 -6.75 18.35
N PRO A 691 22.35 -6.24 19.09
CA PRO A 691 22.57 -5.46 20.30
C PRO A 691 23.48 -6.20 21.30
N PRO A 692 24.63 -5.64 21.69
CA PRO A 692 25.61 -6.38 22.51
C PRO A 692 25.12 -6.61 23.95
N ASN A 693 24.24 -5.76 24.45
CA ASN A 693 23.56 -5.85 25.74
C ASN A 693 22.43 -4.83 25.82
N GLN A 694 21.53 -4.98 26.80
CA GLN A 694 20.38 -4.08 26.96
C GLN A 694 20.78 -2.60 27.11
N ALA A 695 21.85 -2.28 27.85
CA ALA A 695 22.24 -0.89 28.10
C ALA A 695 22.75 -0.17 26.83
N ALA A 696 23.21 -0.92 25.83
CA ALA A 696 23.55 -0.37 24.51
C ALA A 696 22.32 -0.12 23.62
N TRP A 697 21.15 -0.66 23.98
CA TRP A 697 19.92 -0.59 23.19
C TRP A 697 18.72 -0.28 24.10
N MET A 698 18.62 1.00 24.47
CA MET A 698 17.49 1.61 25.17
C MET A 698 17.12 2.92 24.47
N SER A 699 15.84 3.13 24.19
CA SER A 699 15.32 4.37 23.60
C SER A 699 15.30 5.53 24.59
N SER A 700 15.12 5.23 25.88
CA SER A 700 15.18 6.20 26.97
C SER A 700 15.46 5.51 28.31
N SER A 701 15.69 6.28 29.38
CA SER A 701 15.93 5.72 30.71
C SER A 701 14.70 4.94 31.20
N GLY A 702 14.84 3.62 31.35
CA GLY A 702 13.78 2.71 31.78
C GLY A 702 12.96 2.08 30.66
N VAL A 703 13.19 2.43 29.38
CA VAL A 703 12.53 1.79 28.23
C VAL A 703 13.55 0.95 27.46
N ASN A 704 13.36 -0.37 27.50
CA ASN A 704 14.22 -1.33 26.80
C ASN A 704 13.95 -1.30 25.30
N GLY A 705 15.01 -1.28 24.48
CA GLY A 705 14.90 -1.29 23.02
C GLY A 705 14.33 -0.02 22.42
N TYR A 706 14.08 -0.09 21.11
CA TYR A 706 13.43 0.93 20.30
C TYR A 706 12.25 0.28 19.55
N ALA A 707 11.16 1.02 19.40
CA ALA A 707 10.00 0.55 18.66
C ALA A 707 10.33 0.34 17.18
N ALA A 708 9.79 -0.73 16.60
CA ALA A 708 9.77 -0.95 15.17
C ALA A 708 8.98 0.13 14.43
N TYR A 709 7.91 0.63 15.05
CA TYR A 709 7.11 1.69 14.46
C TYR A 709 6.74 2.73 15.51
N LYS A 710 7.32 3.92 15.38
CA LYS A 710 7.05 5.05 16.26
C LYS A 710 6.16 6.07 15.55
N VAL A 711 4.99 6.36 16.10
CA VAL A 711 4.20 7.54 15.75
C VAL A 711 4.58 8.67 16.72
N GLY A 712 4.88 9.85 16.20
CA GLY A 712 5.32 11.01 16.99
C GLY A 712 4.24 11.52 17.94
N ALA A 713 4.63 11.94 19.15
CA ALA A 713 3.71 12.33 20.23
C ALA A 713 2.71 13.45 19.88
N ASN A 714 3.00 14.25 18.85
CA ASN A 714 2.14 15.36 18.37
C ASN A 714 1.19 14.95 17.24
N VAL A 715 1.25 13.70 16.76
CA VAL A 715 0.35 13.19 15.72
C VAL A 715 -1.01 12.88 16.35
N THR A 716 -2.06 13.35 15.71
CA THR A 716 -3.46 13.19 16.13
C THR A 716 -4.28 12.40 15.13
N THR A 717 -3.72 12.11 13.95
CA THR A 717 -4.35 11.36 12.87
C THR A 717 -3.34 10.44 12.21
N HIS A 718 -3.53 9.13 12.33
CA HIS A 718 -2.72 8.09 11.70
C HIS A 718 -3.52 6.78 11.66
N GLU A 719 -3.37 5.95 10.62
CA GLU A 719 -4.06 4.65 10.58
C GLU A 719 -3.26 3.54 9.90
N ALA A 720 -3.10 2.39 10.55
CA ALA A 720 -2.34 1.27 10.00
C ALA A 720 -3.03 -0.10 10.14
N TRP A 721 -2.77 -1.00 9.20
CA TRP A 721 -3.39 -2.33 9.08
C TRP A 721 -2.36 -3.44 8.81
N GLY A 722 -2.45 -4.55 9.55
CA GLY A 722 -1.66 -5.77 9.32
C GLY A 722 -0.17 -5.57 9.56
N LEU A 723 0.25 -5.49 10.83
CA LEU A 723 1.61 -5.11 11.22
C LEU A 723 2.32 -6.19 12.02
N GLY A 724 3.49 -6.65 11.56
CA GLY A 724 4.35 -7.60 12.27
C GLY A 724 5.70 -7.00 12.66
N SER A 725 6.18 -7.34 13.87
CA SER A 725 7.56 -7.10 14.31
C SER A 725 8.13 -8.32 15.04
N TYR A 726 9.28 -8.81 14.59
CA TYR A 726 9.89 -10.05 15.08
C TYR A 726 11.20 -9.76 15.81
N CYS A 727 11.59 -10.62 16.76
CA CYS A 727 12.91 -10.54 17.40
C CYS A 727 13.67 -11.87 17.36
N TYR A 728 14.98 -11.77 17.11
CA TYR A 728 15.95 -12.85 17.16
C TYR A 728 17.29 -12.34 17.69
N PHE A 729 17.35 -12.00 18.98
CA PHE A 729 18.54 -11.38 19.61
C PHE A 729 19.67 -12.40 19.83
N ASN A 730 20.20 -13.00 18.75
CA ASN A 730 21.11 -14.14 18.79
C ASN A 730 22.48 -13.81 19.41
N VAL A 731 22.95 -12.56 19.30
CA VAL A 731 24.19 -12.09 19.94
C VAL A 731 24.03 -12.00 21.46
N ASN A 732 22.85 -11.62 21.94
CA ASN A 732 22.55 -11.56 23.37
C ASN A 732 21.06 -11.84 23.66
N PRO A 733 20.67 -13.13 23.85
CA PRO A 733 19.27 -13.51 24.05
C PRO A 733 18.61 -13.01 25.35
N ALA A 734 19.37 -12.30 26.21
CA ALA A 734 18.82 -11.61 27.38
C ALA A 734 18.38 -10.16 27.07
N VAL A 735 18.58 -9.68 25.83
CA VAL A 735 18.00 -8.43 25.34
C VAL A 735 16.50 -8.60 25.17
N ASN A 736 15.77 -7.54 25.53
CA ASN A 736 14.34 -7.42 25.42
C ASN A 736 14.00 -6.10 24.72
N ASN A 737 12.94 -6.10 23.91
CA ASN A 737 12.31 -4.87 23.41
C ASN A 737 11.04 -4.62 24.23
N TYR A 738 10.79 -3.39 24.67
CA TYR A 738 9.61 -3.12 25.50
C TYR A 738 8.31 -3.19 24.70
N HIS A 739 8.29 -2.63 23.50
CA HIS A 739 7.19 -2.75 22.55
C HIS A 739 7.66 -2.68 21.10
N ALA A 740 6.88 -3.26 20.19
CA ALA A 740 7.11 -3.11 18.75
C ALA A 740 6.54 -1.79 18.21
N PHE A 741 5.38 -1.36 18.71
CA PHE A 741 4.67 -0.17 18.24
C PHE A 741 4.59 0.87 19.37
N GLU A 742 5.04 2.10 19.13
CA GLU A 742 4.99 3.20 20.11
C GLU A 742 4.20 4.38 19.52
N VAL A 743 3.00 4.65 20.03
CA VAL A 743 2.05 5.58 19.38
C VAL A 743 1.25 6.43 20.38
N PRO A 744 0.77 7.63 19.99
CA PRO A 744 -0.17 8.40 20.81
C PRO A 744 -1.48 7.65 21.03
N ASN A 745 -1.89 7.46 22.29
CA ASN A 745 -3.23 6.97 22.62
C ASN A 745 -4.26 8.10 22.42
N THR A 746 -4.73 8.26 21.19
CA THR A 746 -5.75 9.24 20.80
C THR A 746 -6.69 8.62 19.76
N ALA A 747 -7.97 9.01 19.77
CA ALA A 747 -9.01 8.39 18.93
C ALA A 747 -8.78 8.50 17.40
N GLY A 748 -7.86 9.37 16.95
CA GLY A 748 -7.49 9.50 15.54
C GLY A 748 -6.23 8.72 15.12
N VAL A 749 -5.51 8.12 16.06
CA VAL A 749 -4.35 7.25 15.80
C VAL A 749 -4.79 5.81 16.00
N LYS A 750 -5.01 5.05 14.92
CA LYS A 750 -5.60 3.71 14.96
C LYS A 750 -4.70 2.64 14.35
N PHE A 751 -4.63 1.48 14.98
CA PHE A 751 -3.89 0.32 14.50
C PHE A 751 -4.81 -0.89 14.51
N HIS A 752 -4.78 -1.65 13.42
CA HIS A 752 -5.56 -2.87 13.22
C HIS A 752 -4.62 -4.02 12.93
N ASP A 753 -4.88 -5.18 13.52
CA ASP A 753 -4.18 -6.43 13.25
C ASP A 753 -2.65 -6.32 13.44
N ALA A 754 -2.21 -5.91 14.64
CA ALA A 754 -0.80 -5.80 15.02
C ALA A 754 -0.33 -7.05 15.80
N LEU A 755 0.91 -7.48 15.57
CA LEU A 755 1.48 -8.66 16.23
C LEU A 755 3.00 -8.60 16.45
N THR A 756 3.46 -9.43 17.40
CA THR A 756 4.88 -9.65 17.69
C THR A 756 5.24 -11.12 17.79
N VAL A 757 6.46 -11.49 17.37
CA VAL A 757 6.97 -12.87 17.40
C VAL A 757 8.39 -12.91 17.96
N SER A 758 8.70 -13.86 18.85
CA SER A 758 10.09 -14.20 19.18
C SER A 758 10.49 -15.46 18.40
N LEU A 759 11.49 -15.32 17.52
CA LEU A 759 11.95 -16.41 16.66
C LEU A 759 12.76 -17.42 17.48
N GLY A 760 12.24 -18.63 17.62
CA GLY A 760 12.87 -19.69 18.42
C GLY A 760 12.99 -19.39 19.92
N GLY A 761 12.28 -18.38 20.44
CA GLY A 761 12.42 -17.92 21.82
C GLY A 761 13.73 -17.16 22.11
N VAL A 762 14.40 -16.64 21.07
CA VAL A 762 15.70 -15.96 21.19
C VAL A 762 15.49 -14.46 21.43
N GLY A 763 15.36 -14.11 22.71
CA GLY A 763 14.96 -12.77 23.13
C GLY A 763 13.45 -12.59 23.21
N THR A 764 12.99 -11.42 23.65
CA THR A 764 11.55 -11.14 23.84
C THR A 764 11.15 -9.74 23.40
N ILE A 765 9.88 -9.59 23.03
CA ILE A 765 9.18 -8.29 22.99
C ILE A 765 8.10 -8.31 24.08
N THR A 766 8.09 -7.32 24.99
CA THR A 766 7.26 -7.34 26.21
C THR A 766 5.79 -7.05 25.94
N HIS A 767 5.51 -6.10 25.05
CA HIS A 767 4.18 -5.71 24.60
C HIS A 767 4.12 -5.61 23.08
N VAL A 768 2.93 -5.69 22.50
CA VAL A 768 2.76 -5.43 21.07
C VAL A 768 2.86 -3.93 20.84
N ILE A 769 1.95 -3.17 21.44
CA ILE A 769 1.78 -1.72 21.21
C ILE A 769 1.68 -0.97 22.55
N ASN A 770 2.53 0.03 22.76
CA ASN A 770 2.71 0.74 24.03
C ASN A 770 2.87 -0.24 25.22
N ASP A 771 1.83 -0.35 26.06
CA ASP A 771 1.78 -1.23 27.24
C ASP A 771 0.75 -2.37 27.04
N THR A 772 0.31 -2.60 25.80
CA THR A 772 -0.81 -3.48 25.40
C THR A 772 -0.34 -4.65 24.55
N GLY A 773 -0.99 -5.80 24.73
CA GLY A 773 -0.57 -7.09 24.16
C GLY A 773 0.33 -7.86 25.13
N ALA A 774 0.34 -9.18 24.99
CA ALA A 774 1.15 -10.05 25.83
C ALA A 774 2.62 -10.07 25.37
N VAL A 775 3.51 -10.52 26.25
CA VAL A 775 4.90 -10.85 25.90
C VAL A 775 4.93 -11.94 24.83
N THR A 776 5.88 -11.85 23.90
CA THR A 776 6.14 -12.89 22.88
C THR A 776 6.36 -14.26 23.52
N ALA A 777 5.71 -15.29 22.97
CA ALA A 777 5.87 -16.67 23.43
C ALA A 777 7.19 -17.29 22.95
N SER A 778 7.74 -18.25 23.72
CA SER A 778 9.03 -18.89 23.43
C SER A 778 8.99 -19.98 22.33
N ASN A 779 7.82 -20.28 21.78
CA ASN A 779 7.57 -21.31 20.78
C ASN A 779 7.29 -20.75 19.38
N THR A 780 7.69 -19.51 19.09
CA THR A 780 7.49 -18.84 17.79
C THR A 780 6.00 -18.72 17.38
N THR A 781 5.13 -18.39 18.34
CA THR A 781 3.73 -18.05 18.06
C THR A 781 3.46 -16.56 18.31
N PRO A 782 2.67 -15.89 17.45
CA PRO A 782 2.34 -14.48 17.61
C PRO A 782 1.68 -14.12 18.95
N SER A 783 2.05 -12.96 19.49
CA SER A 783 1.25 -12.19 20.43
C SER A 783 0.55 -11.08 19.64
N ASN A 784 -0.78 -10.95 19.80
CA ASN A 784 -1.62 -10.17 18.88
C ASN A 784 -2.41 -9.06 19.61
N VAL A 785 -2.64 -7.95 18.91
CA VAL A 785 -3.58 -6.88 19.25
C VAL A 785 -4.39 -6.56 18.00
N VAL A 786 -5.68 -6.92 18.02
CA VAL A 786 -6.59 -6.78 16.87
C VAL A 786 -6.95 -5.32 16.58
N SER A 787 -7.04 -4.48 17.62
CA SER A 787 -7.35 -3.06 17.47
C SER A 787 -6.70 -2.25 18.59
N PHE A 788 -6.31 -1.01 18.27
CA PHE A 788 -5.77 -0.05 19.22
C PHE A 788 -6.01 1.40 18.73
N PRO A 789 -6.28 2.37 19.62
CA PRO A 789 -6.64 2.21 21.03
C PRO A 789 -8.05 1.62 21.21
#